data_AF-A0A1Q9NQ94-F1
#
_entry.id   AF-A0A1Q9NQ94-F1
#
_cell.length_a   1.000
_cell.length_b   1.000
_cell.length_c   1.000
_cell.angle_alpha   90.00
_cell.angle_beta   90.00
_cell.angle_gamma   90.00
#
_symmetry.space_group_name_H-M   'P 1'
#
loop_
_entity.id
_entity.type
_entity.pdbx_description
1 polymer ?
#
loop_
_entity_poly.entity_id
_entity_poly.type
_entity_poly.pdbx_seq_one_letter_code
_entity_poly.pdbx_strand_id
1 'polypeptide(L)'
;MTSTDIETERINPLDYVKPYFTKLTKNEQSILIGSILLFKSVKLKLLQDLLNLNKIELEEQIGRLVQSDFITGKFSVDSFTLISVNQAILQQHPSLTLDERILLAYLKTNSKLSIDELKNAYSLTFEGIVHVLSTFITRGLISVEKVDPVIFEFTVHYSLPKIPVENISNLDKQVIGYAILREETTFNEISDNLEMPEHRIQSIIVDMVLANMISCRFKLKKSKLKSAAVVIKIKHFQVLFKQRPLEMLSDIERLVIGYLNLRTSASLRELSKVLKNHRSRLLSVVSRLTATREHPFNLTEKGFLKPLKPLKVVRTIPIDQLVVSSLFNYRVLLGLISTEKKIDLKTIMKKMNVKKFEALRGIIDLYVSGQIDGKMKSSETFQLTKIVKTGSIHSIALESWERIILGALISEKVISWPKIAALLGFDRETAREKAYAFISRGIANAIARDTAIILSEVPKIPPLIQVTDLPIIDQRILGYTLLKEKISLKELRSRFNLTQIEAYCKLYLMIGSGLLVTETKRKNFALTERRQPTPSVPINEIEKILQNIVQVIEGSKFKNDVISVREISKKIGMSKSDFIDDLSILIARGYYDGLYDGKNFRKTKQLFRIKAKPQCFECNAFLSEINEPCPNCKAMLPFCTVCKGPLLTSDFIVACPYCKHESHSTHIKEWLNIRGECPICKNAINSSQLININF
;
A
#
# COMPACT_ATOMS: atom_id res chain seq x y z
N MET A 1 -24.03 45.00 -13.76
CA MET A 1 -23.88 46.35 -13.18
C MET A 1 -23.34 46.14 -11.77
N THR A 2 -22.03 46.33 -11.61
CA THR A 2 -21.36 46.29 -10.31
C THR A 2 -21.77 47.54 -9.54
N SER A 3 -22.54 47.39 -8.45
CA SER A 3 -22.70 48.45 -7.48
C SER A 3 -21.32 48.79 -6.94
N THR A 4 -20.78 49.94 -7.33
CA THR A 4 -19.65 50.55 -6.66
C THR A 4 -20.14 50.90 -5.26
N ASP A 5 -19.94 49.99 -4.31
CA ASP A 5 -20.08 50.25 -2.90
C ASP A 5 -19.16 51.44 -2.58
N ILE A 6 -19.75 52.59 -2.34
CA ILE A 6 -19.05 53.75 -1.83
C ILE A 6 -18.54 53.31 -0.46
N GLU A 7 -17.23 53.06 -0.33
CA GLU A 7 -16.58 52.84 0.95
C GLU A 7 -16.76 54.10 1.80
N THR A 8 -17.84 54.17 2.56
CA THR A 8 -18.03 55.21 3.56
C THR A 8 -16.88 55.11 4.55
N GLU A 9 -16.06 56.17 4.63
CA GLU A 9 -14.95 56.24 5.56
C GLU A 9 -15.41 55.92 6.98
N ARG A 10 -14.72 54.96 7.59
CA ARG A 10 -15.03 54.43 8.92
C ARG A 10 -14.51 55.36 10.01
N ILE A 11 -15.40 56.14 10.64
CA ILE A 11 -15.04 57.12 11.68
C ILE A 11 -14.97 56.43 13.06
N ASN A 12 -13.96 56.76 13.87
CA ASN A 12 -13.87 56.29 15.25
C ASN A 12 -14.90 57.03 16.14
N PRO A 13 -15.76 56.35 16.92
CA PRO A 13 -16.70 57.02 17.81
C PRO A 13 -16.05 58.02 18.75
N LEU A 14 -14.87 57.70 19.29
CA LEU A 14 -14.14 58.59 20.19
C LEU A 14 -13.60 59.81 19.46
N ASP A 15 -13.16 59.68 18.21
CA ASP A 15 -12.67 60.83 17.45
C ASP A 15 -13.83 61.70 16.93
N TYR A 16 -14.98 61.08 16.62
CA TYR A 16 -16.22 61.77 16.23
C TYR A 16 -16.76 62.66 17.36
N VAL A 17 -16.80 62.13 18.59
CA VAL A 17 -17.31 62.85 19.76
C VAL A 17 -16.26 63.73 20.43
N LYS A 18 -14.96 63.57 20.10
CA LYS A 18 -13.85 64.31 20.69
C LYS A 18 -14.06 65.84 20.72
N PRO A 19 -14.58 66.50 19.66
CA PRO A 19 -14.79 67.95 19.68
C PRO A 19 -15.80 68.42 20.75
N TYR A 20 -16.68 67.52 21.20
CA TYR A 20 -17.73 67.83 22.16
C TYR A 20 -17.24 67.68 23.61
N PHE A 21 -16.14 66.98 23.85
CA PHE A 21 -15.60 66.76 25.19
C PHE A 21 -14.37 67.62 25.46
N THR A 22 -14.44 68.53 26.44
CA THR A 22 -13.31 69.40 26.81
C THR A 22 -12.61 69.00 28.10
N LYS A 23 -13.27 68.21 28.97
CA LYS A 23 -12.77 67.85 30.30
C LYS A 23 -12.42 66.37 30.45
N LEU A 24 -13.02 65.49 29.63
CA LEU A 24 -12.82 64.05 29.74
C LEU A 24 -11.61 63.58 28.96
N THR A 25 -10.79 62.75 29.58
CA THR A 25 -9.77 61.95 28.91
C THR A 25 -10.40 60.97 27.92
N LYS A 26 -9.63 60.48 26.94
CA LYS A 26 -10.12 59.47 25.98
C LYS A 26 -10.65 58.21 26.68
N ASN A 27 -10.08 57.87 27.84
CA ASN A 27 -10.52 56.73 28.65
C ASN A 27 -11.89 56.99 29.29
N GLU A 28 -12.09 58.15 29.91
CA GLU A 28 -13.36 58.55 30.51
C GLU A 28 -14.47 58.70 29.46
N GLN A 29 -14.15 59.24 28.27
CA GLN A 29 -15.08 59.27 27.14
C GLN A 29 -15.54 57.85 26.76
N SER A 30 -14.60 56.89 26.70
CA SER A 30 -14.90 55.49 26.41
C SER A 30 -15.79 54.85 27.47
N ILE A 31 -15.53 55.11 28.76
CA ILE A 31 -16.36 54.64 29.88
C ILE A 31 -17.77 55.22 29.79
N LEU A 32 -17.89 56.54 29.60
CA LEU A 32 -19.19 57.23 29.55
C LEU A 32 -20.05 56.66 28.41
N ILE A 33 -19.51 56.68 27.20
CA ILE A 33 -20.22 56.24 26.00
C ILE A 33 -20.53 54.74 26.13
N GLY A 34 -19.52 53.93 26.43
CA GLY A 34 -19.67 52.48 26.49
C GLY A 34 -20.61 52.03 27.61
N SER A 35 -20.67 52.73 28.75
CA SER A 35 -21.62 52.41 29.82
C SER A 35 -23.07 52.73 29.43
N ILE A 36 -23.30 53.86 28.74
CA ILE A 36 -24.62 54.21 28.21
C ILE A 36 -25.07 53.15 27.19
N LEU A 37 -24.17 52.76 26.28
CA LEU A 37 -24.43 51.73 25.28
C LEU A 37 -24.60 50.33 25.89
N LEU A 38 -23.83 50.01 26.94
CA LEU A 38 -23.85 48.75 27.67
C LEU A 38 -25.18 48.55 28.38
N PHE A 39 -25.62 49.52 29.20
CA PHE A 39 -26.78 49.34 30.09
C PHE A 39 -28.11 49.73 29.44
N LYS A 40 -28.10 50.55 28.37
CA LYS A 40 -29.27 51.19 27.73
C LYS A 40 -30.08 52.12 28.66
N SER A 41 -30.29 51.76 29.92
CA SER A 41 -30.81 52.61 30.99
C SER A 41 -29.81 52.58 32.15
N VAL A 42 -29.01 53.63 32.28
CA VAL A 42 -27.92 53.70 33.25
C VAL A 42 -28.26 54.65 34.38
N LYS A 43 -28.05 54.22 35.63
CA LYS A 43 -28.17 55.10 36.80
C LYS A 43 -27.05 56.13 36.79
N LEU A 44 -27.38 57.40 36.97
CA LEU A 44 -26.41 58.49 37.00
C LEU A 44 -25.37 58.25 38.11
N LYS A 45 -25.79 57.73 39.27
CA LYS A 45 -24.88 57.42 40.38
C LYS A 45 -23.77 56.43 39.99
N LEU A 46 -24.08 55.42 39.19
CA LEU A 46 -23.07 54.47 38.69
C LEU A 46 -22.03 55.17 37.80
N LEU A 47 -22.48 56.03 36.89
CA LEU A 47 -21.57 56.80 36.03
C LEU A 47 -20.73 57.81 36.83
N GLN A 48 -21.31 58.44 37.85
CA GLN A 48 -20.57 59.33 38.76
C GLN A 48 -19.44 58.57 39.46
N ASP A 49 -19.72 57.37 39.95
CA ASP A 49 -18.73 56.54 40.65
C ASP A 49 -17.63 56.04 39.69
N LEU A 50 -17.98 55.70 38.44
CA LEU A 50 -17.03 55.24 37.42
C LEU A 50 -16.14 56.35 36.85
N LEU A 51 -16.66 57.57 36.74
CA LEU A 51 -15.97 58.72 36.12
C LEU A 51 -15.41 59.71 37.14
N ASN A 52 -15.73 59.54 38.44
CA ASN A 52 -15.41 60.48 39.51
C ASN A 52 -15.90 61.92 39.23
N LEU A 53 -17.12 62.04 38.70
CA LEU A 53 -17.77 63.32 38.38
C LEU A 53 -18.93 63.61 39.34
N ASN A 54 -19.20 64.89 39.60
CA ASN A 54 -20.45 65.25 40.26
C ASN A 54 -21.64 65.12 39.27
N LYS A 55 -22.87 65.16 39.80
CA LYS A 55 -24.07 64.90 39.00
C LYS A 55 -24.24 65.90 37.86
N ILE A 56 -24.00 67.19 38.13
CA ILE A 56 -24.18 68.28 37.16
C ILE A 56 -23.15 68.15 36.03
N GLU A 57 -21.89 67.88 36.37
CA GLU A 57 -20.83 67.66 35.39
C GLU A 57 -21.14 66.46 34.49
N LEU A 58 -21.63 65.35 35.07
CA LEU A 58 -22.00 64.17 34.32
C LEU A 58 -23.17 64.44 33.36
N GLU A 59 -24.23 65.09 33.84
CA GLU A 59 -25.38 65.47 33.01
C GLU A 59 -24.96 66.38 31.86
N GLU A 60 -24.04 67.33 32.11
CA GLU A 60 -23.44 68.17 31.08
C GLU A 60 -22.71 67.32 30.02
N GLN A 61 -21.85 66.37 30.43
CA GLN A 61 -21.13 65.52 29.48
C GLN A 61 -22.06 64.63 28.65
N ILE A 62 -23.13 64.09 29.26
CA ILE A 62 -24.15 63.31 28.53
C ILE A 62 -24.91 64.22 27.55
N GLY A 63 -25.26 65.43 27.96
CA GLY A 63 -25.93 66.41 27.09
C GLY A 63 -25.08 66.73 25.86
N ARG A 64 -23.77 66.93 26.03
CA ARG A 64 -22.83 67.13 24.91
C ARG A 64 -22.72 65.92 24.00
N LEU A 65 -22.76 64.71 24.56
CA LEU A 65 -22.78 63.48 23.78
C LEU A 65 -24.06 63.36 22.94
N VAL A 66 -25.22 63.75 23.48
CA VAL A 66 -26.49 63.83 22.72
C VAL A 66 -26.41 64.90 21.62
N GLN A 67 -25.83 66.06 21.91
CA GLN A 67 -25.61 67.14 20.92
C GLN A 67 -24.72 66.74 19.75
N SER A 68 -23.86 65.72 19.92
CA SER A 68 -23.03 65.22 18.82
C SER A 68 -23.81 64.42 17.78
N ASP A 69 -25.10 64.16 18.00
CA ASP A 69 -25.94 63.23 17.21
C ASP A 69 -25.43 61.78 17.20
N PHE A 70 -24.47 61.44 18.06
CA PHE A 70 -23.98 60.07 18.21
C PHE A 70 -25.02 59.16 18.90
N ILE A 71 -25.72 59.69 19.91
CA ILE A 71 -26.82 59.01 20.61
C ILE A 71 -28.02 59.93 20.77
N THR A 72 -29.21 59.34 20.91
CA THR A 72 -30.39 60.03 21.42
C THR A 72 -30.86 59.35 22.71
N GLY A 73 -31.37 60.10 23.67
CA GLY A 73 -31.85 59.55 24.93
C GLY A 73 -32.67 60.54 25.75
N LYS A 74 -33.19 60.07 26.88
CA LYS A 74 -34.00 60.84 27.83
C LYS A 74 -33.42 60.75 29.24
N PHE A 75 -33.30 61.89 29.90
CA PHE A 75 -33.03 61.95 31.32
C PHE A 75 -34.28 61.62 32.14
N SER A 76 -34.06 60.92 33.24
CA SER A 76 -34.97 60.77 34.37
C SER A 76 -34.29 61.34 35.63
N VAL A 77 -34.98 61.35 36.77
CA VAL A 77 -34.48 61.96 38.01
C VAL A 77 -33.09 61.42 38.42
N ASP A 78 -32.86 60.13 38.22
CA ASP A 78 -31.66 59.41 38.65
C ASP A 78 -30.97 58.57 37.56
N SER A 79 -31.42 58.67 36.30
CA SER A 79 -30.97 57.79 35.22
C SER A 79 -31.03 58.44 33.85
N PHE A 80 -30.26 57.88 32.90
CA PHE A 80 -30.32 58.23 31.48
C PHE A 80 -30.71 56.99 30.68
N THR A 81 -31.74 57.12 29.84
CA THR A 81 -32.22 56.05 28.95
C THR A 81 -31.86 56.37 27.50
N LEU A 82 -31.04 55.52 26.90
CA LEU A 82 -30.69 55.50 25.49
C LEU A 82 -31.91 55.10 24.65
N ILE A 83 -32.25 55.92 23.66
CA ILE A 83 -33.33 55.67 22.69
C ILE A 83 -32.75 55.09 21.39
N SER A 84 -31.75 55.74 20.81
CA SER A 84 -31.10 55.29 19.59
C SER A 84 -29.62 55.66 19.55
N VAL A 85 -28.88 54.98 18.68
CA VAL A 85 -27.44 55.19 18.44
C VAL A 85 -27.25 55.33 16.93
N ASN A 86 -26.42 56.27 16.51
CA ASN A 86 -26.03 56.39 15.12
C ASN A 86 -25.02 55.27 14.75
N GLN A 87 -25.55 54.16 14.23
CA GLN A 87 -24.79 52.95 13.88
C GLN A 87 -23.69 53.20 12.83
N ALA A 88 -23.81 54.24 12.00
CA ALA A 88 -22.82 54.55 10.97
C ALA A 88 -21.44 54.89 11.57
N ILE A 89 -21.41 55.31 12.83
CA ILE A 89 -20.20 55.78 13.51
C ILE A 89 -19.47 54.61 14.24
N LEU A 90 -20.09 53.45 14.44
CA LEU A 90 -19.55 52.35 15.27
C LEU A 90 -18.50 51.43 14.60
N GLN A 91 -17.85 51.83 13.50
CA GLN A 91 -17.06 50.89 12.70
C GLN A 91 -15.55 51.13 12.79
N GLN A 92 -14.84 50.60 13.80
CA GLN A 92 -13.38 50.46 13.71
C GLN A 92 -12.85 49.21 14.41
N HIS A 93 -11.69 48.72 13.96
CA HIS A 93 -10.98 47.61 14.58
C HIS A 93 -9.52 48.03 14.85
N PRO A 94 -9.23 48.72 15.96
CA PRO A 94 -7.85 48.98 16.37
C PRO A 94 -7.11 47.65 16.67
N SER A 95 -5.78 47.70 16.70
CA SER A 95 -4.99 46.58 17.21
C SER A 95 -5.36 46.31 18.67
N LEU A 96 -5.61 45.05 18.98
CA LEU A 96 -6.00 44.59 20.31
C LEU A 96 -4.82 43.97 21.02
N THR A 97 -4.71 44.21 22.33
CA THR A 97 -3.76 43.48 23.16
C THR A 97 -4.14 41.99 23.24
N LEU A 98 -3.22 41.13 23.70
CA LEU A 98 -3.55 39.71 23.87
C LEU A 98 -4.70 39.52 24.87
N ASP A 99 -4.70 40.25 25.99
CA ASP A 99 -5.75 40.16 27.01
C ASP A 99 -7.13 40.61 26.47
N GLU A 100 -7.14 41.68 25.66
CA GLU A 100 -8.37 42.14 25.00
C GLU A 100 -8.90 41.06 24.03
N ARG A 101 -8.01 40.45 23.24
CA ARG A 101 -8.41 39.34 22.34
C ARG A 101 -8.90 38.13 23.11
N ILE A 102 -8.26 37.77 24.24
CA ILE A 102 -8.70 36.66 25.10
C ILE A 102 -10.13 36.92 25.61
N LEU A 103 -10.41 38.14 26.09
CA LEU A 103 -11.76 38.51 26.54
C LEU A 103 -12.78 38.47 25.41
N LEU A 104 -12.48 39.02 24.24
CA LEU A 104 -13.38 38.93 23.08
C LEU A 104 -13.66 37.49 22.67
N ALA A 105 -12.65 36.62 22.65
CA ALA A 105 -12.85 35.20 22.36
C ALA A 105 -13.73 34.53 23.42
N TYR A 106 -13.60 34.93 24.69
CA TYR A 106 -14.44 34.44 25.77
C TYR A 106 -15.91 34.89 25.64
N LEU A 107 -16.15 36.17 25.34
CA LEU A 107 -17.49 36.69 25.03
C LEU A 107 -18.08 36.01 23.80
N LYS A 108 -17.27 35.80 22.75
CA LYS A 108 -17.71 35.17 21.49
C LYS A 108 -18.12 33.71 21.67
N THR A 109 -17.49 33.00 22.59
CA THR A 109 -17.77 31.58 22.87
C THR A 109 -18.89 31.38 23.90
N ASN A 110 -19.22 32.43 24.66
CA ASN A 110 -20.28 32.43 25.67
C ASN A 110 -21.19 33.66 25.46
N SER A 111 -22.24 33.50 24.66
CA SER A 111 -23.17 34.59 24.36
C SER A 111 -23.96 35.08 25.58
N LYS A 112 -24.01 34.31 26.67
CA LYS A 112 -24.67 34.67 27.94
C LYS A 112 -23.69 34.50 29.09
N LEU A 113 -23.40 35.58 29.81
CA LEU A 113 -22.44 35.59 30.90
C LEU A 113 -22.92 36.48 32.05
N SER A 114 -22.67 36.06 33.29
CA SER A 114 -22.86 36.92 34.44
C SER A 114 -21.66 37.82 34.72
N ILE A 115 -21.89 38.96 35.40
CA ILE A 115 -20.80 39.81 35.90
C ILE A 115 -19.84 39.00 36.76
N ASP A 116 -20.34 38.12 37.62
CA ASP A 116 -19.49 37.33 38.51
C ASP A 116 -18.65 36.32 37.74
N GLU A 117 -19.15 35.74 36.65
CA GLU A 117 -18.34 34.92 35.75
C GLU A 117 -17.20 35.74 35.13
N LEU A 118 -17.48 36.96 34.65
CA LEU A 118 -16.46 37.85 34.11
C LEU A 118 -15.42 38.28 35.18
N LYS A 119 -15.86 38.57 36.41
CA LYS A 119 -14.97 38.89 37.56
C LYS A 119 -14.04 37.73 37.85
N ASN A 120 -14.60 36.53 37.95
CA ASN A 120 -13.84 35.32 38.25
C ASN A 120 -12.89 34.93 37.11
N ALA A 121 -13.25 35.20 35.85
CA ALA A 121 -12.40 34.88 34.70
C ALA A 121 -11.15 35.76 34.60
N TYR A 122 -11.31 37.07 34.81
CA TYR A 122 -10.26 38.05 34.55
C TYR A 122 -9.65 38.67 35.81
N SER A 123 -10.12 38.26 36.99
CA SER A 123 -9.70 38.85 38.28
C SER A 123 -9.86 40.38 38.31
N LEU A 124 -10.88 40.89 37.62
CA LEU A 124 -11.21 42.32 37.55
C LEU A 124 -12.31 42.66 38.55
N THR A 125 -12.30 43.91 39.04
CA THR A 125 -13.43 44.46 39.80
C THR A 125 -14.64 44.68 38.88
N PHE A 126 -15.79 45.03 39.46
CA PHE A 126 -16.98 45.37 38.67
C PHE A 126 -16.68 46.55 37.72
N GLU A 127 -16.05 47.58 38.24
CA GLU A 127 -15.65 48.79 37.52
C GLU A 127 -14.68 48.44 36.39
N GLY A 128 -13.71 47.56 36.66
CA GLY A 128 -12.76 47.08 35.65
C GLY A 128 -13.45 46.34 34.49
N ILE A 129 -14.48 45.53 34.77
CA ILE A 129 -15.24 44.84 33.71
C ILE A 129 -16.07 45.84 32.91
N VAL A 130 -16.78 46.74 33.59
CA VAL A 130 -17.57 47.78 32.92
C VAL A 130 -16.68 48.63 32.03
N HIS A 131 -15.49 48.98 32.51
CA HIS A 131 -14.47 49.71 31.75
C HIS A 131 -14.07 48.99 30.45
N VAL A 132 -13.71 47.70 30.54
CA VAL A 132 -13.26 46.93 29.37
C VAL A 132 -14.42 46.68 28.39
N LEU A 133 -15.61 46.30 28.88
CA LEU A 133 -16.79 46.11 28.03
C LEU A 133 -17.21 47.41 27.34
N SER A 134 -17.19 48.52 28.08
CA SER A 134 -17.45 49.86 27.53
C SER A 134 -16.48 50.15 26.39
N THR A 135 -15.20 49.87 26.60
CA THR A 135 -14.17 50.05 25.56
C THR A 135 -14.39 49.16 24.33
N PHE A 136 -14.92 47.95 24.50
CA PHE A 136 -15.25 47.09 23.35
C PHE A 136 -16.47 47.58 22.59
N ILE A 137 -17.49 48.07 23.29
CA ILE A 137 -18.72 48.59 22.67
C ILE A 137 -18.43 49.90 21.94
N THR A 138 -17.65 50.81 22.52
CA THR A 138 -17.24 52.06 21.85
C THR A 138 -16.35 51.81 20.65
N ARG A 139 -15.60 50.70 20.62
CA ARG A 139 -14.85 50.26 19.45
C ARG A 139 -15.69 49.42 18.47
N GLY A 140 -16.98 49.21 18.72
CA GLY A 140 -17.85 48.39 17.86
C GLY A 140 -17.45 46.91 17.79
N LEU A 141 -16.68 46.40 18.75
CA LEU A 141 -16.21 45.01 18.78
C LEU A 141 -17.31 44.06 19.26
N ILE A 142 -18.19 44.55 20.13
CA ILE A 142 -19.33 43.82 20.68
C ILE A 142 -20.58 44.73 20.71
N SER A 143 -21.75 44.13 20.69
CA SER A 143 -23.02 44.74 21.07
C SER A 143 -23.67 43.93 22.20
N VAL A 144 -24.52 44.61 22.97
CA VAL A 144 -25.26 43.99 24.06
C VAL A 144 -26.73 43.92 23.68
N GLU A 145 -27.21 42.70 23.47
CA GLU A 145 -28.59 42.46 23.04
C GLU A 145 -29.55 42.65 24.21
N LYS A 146 -29.21 42.01 25.34
CA LYS A 146 -30.01 42.03 26.57
C LYS A 146 -29.12 42.26 27.79
N VAL A 147 -29.59 43.13 28.68
CA VAL A 147 -29.01 43.36 30.01
C VAL A 147 -30.05 42.94 31.03
N ASP A 148 -29.75 41.87 31.75
CA ASP A 148 -30.42 41.49 32.99
C ASP A 148 -29.48 41.88 34.15
N PRO A 149 -29.98 42.32 35.32
CA PRO A 149 -29.16 42.62 36.49
C PRO A 149 -28.05 41.61 36.79
N VAL A 150 -28.26 40.34 36.43
CA VAL A 150 -27.30 39.26 36.68
C VAL A 150 -26.61 38.77 35.41
N ILE A 151 -27.24 38.86 34.23
CA ILE A 151 -26.78 38.20 32.99
C ILE A 151 -26.74 39.19 31.83
N PHE A 152 -25.63 39.19 31.10
CA PHE A 152 -25.44 39.94 29.87
C PHE A 152 -25.50 38.99 28.68
N GLU A 153 -26.26 39.38 27.66
CA GLU A 153 -26.26 38.71 26.36
C GLU A 153 -25.50 39.55 25.33
N PHE A 154 -24.40 39.00 24.81
CA PHE A 154 -23.48 39.70 23.92
C PHE A 154 -23.49 39.12 22.51
N THR A 155 -23.37 39.99 21.52
CA THR A 155 -23.01 39.64 20.15
C THR A 155 -21.64 40.25 19.82
N VAL A 156 -20.66 39.39 19.52
CA VAL A 156 -19.31 39.83 19.16
C VAL A 156 -19.23 40.04 17.65
N HIS A 157 -19.05 41.30 17.24
CA HIS A 157 -18.90 41.69 15.83
C HIS A 157 -17.46 41.53 15.33
N TYR A 158 -16.48 41.53 16.25
CA TYR A 158 -15.09 41.36 15.88
C TYR A 158 -14.81 39.97 15.28
N SER A 159 -14.24 39.98 14.08
CA SER A 159 -13.69 38.79 13.44
C SER A 159 -12.32 39.12 12.89
N LEU A 160 -11.35 38.27 13.20
CA LEU A 160 -10.10 38.28 12.44
C LEU A 160 -10.37 37.76 11.02
N PRO A 161 -9.56 38.18 10.02
CA PRO A 161 -9.55 37.54 8.72
C PRO A 161 -9.32 36.04 8.87
N LYS A 162 -10.04 35.23 8.08
CA LYS A 162 -9.80 33.80 8.04
C LYS A 162 -8.38 33.54 7.53
N ILE A 163 -7.62 32.75 8.27
CA ILE A 163 -6.30 32.30 7.85
C ILE A 163 -6.50 31.24 6.74
N PRO A 164 -5.89 31.40 5.55
CA PRO A 164 -5.90 30.36 4.53
C PRO A 164 -5.40 29.02 5.08
N VAL A 165 -5.97 27.91 4.63
CA VAL A 165 -5.72 26.58 5.22
C VAL A 165 -4.24 26.19 5.13
N GLU A 166 -3.60 26.55 4.03
CA GLU A 166 -2.18 26.40 3.74
C GLU A 166 -1.27 27.20 4.70
N ASN A 167 -1.78 28.30 5.25
CA ASN A 167 -1.04 29.18 6.16
C ASN A 167 -1.19 28.78 7.64
N ILE A 168 -2.05 27.81 7.95
CA ILE A 168 -2.17 27.27 9.31
C ILE A 168 -0.91 26.49 9.64
N SER A 169 -0.14 26.99 10.62
CA SER A 169 1.16 26.43 10.96
C SER A 169 1.04 25.04 11.59
N ASN A 170 2.17 24.33 11.66
CA ASN A 170 2.21 23.04 12.37
C ASN A 170 2.01 23.19 13.88
N LEU A 171 2.35 24.35 14.47
CA LEU A 171 2.13 24.63 15.89
C LEU A 171 0.64 24.84 16.17
N ASP A 172 -0.03 25.57 15.29
CA ASP A 172 -1.48 25.79 15.34
C ASP A 172 -2.24 24.46 15.34
N LYS A 173 -1.88 23.57 14.41
CA LYS A 173 -2.43 22.20 14.32
C LYS A 173 -2.16 21.38 15.59
N GLN A 174 -1.01 21.56 16.24
CA GLN A 174 -0.67 20.83 17.48
C GLN A 174 -1.53 21.30 18.65
N VAL A 175 -1.67 22.60 18.85
CA VAL A 175 -2.45 23.18 19.95
C VAL A 175 -3.92 22.80 19.84
N ILE A 176 -4.52 23.04 18.67
CA ILE A 176 -5.93 22.71 18.43
C ILE A 176 -6.16 21.20 18.50
N GLY A 177 -5.24 20.43 17.93
CA GLY A 177 -5.28 18.97 17.95
C GLY A 177 -5.27 18.40 19.37
N TYR A 178 -4.42 18.93 20.25
CA TYR A 178 -4.36 18.50 21.64
C TYR A 178 -5.65 18.82 22.39
N ALA A 179 -6.20 20.03 22.19
CA ALA A 179 -7.46 20.41 22.83
C ALA A 179 -8.64 19.54 22.37
N ILE A 180 -8.67 19.11 21.11
CA ILE A 180 -9.65 18.12 20.61
C ILE A 180 -9.39 16.74 21.23
N LEU A 181 -8.12 16.34 21.30
CA LEU A 181 -7.68 15.03 21.78
C LEU A 181 -8.08 14.74 23.24
N ARG A 182 -8.13 15.76 24.11
CA ARG A 182 -8.48 15.66 25.54
C ARG A 182 -9.96 15.88 25.85
N GLU A 183 -10.77 16.27 24.86
CA GLU A 183 -12.17 16.73 24.98
C GLU A 183 -12.38 17.99 25.86
N GLU A 184 -11.77 18.07 27.05
CA GLU A 184 -11.68 19.24 27.92
C GLU A 184 -10.23 19.38 28.45
N THR A 185 -9.64 20.58 28.35
CA THR A 185 -8.26 20.87 28.79
C THR A 185 -8.12 22.29 29.30
N THR A 186 -7.01 22.65 29.97
CA THR A 186 -6.67 24.05 30.30
C THR A 186 -5.48 24.53 29.46
N PHE A 187 -5.23 25.85 29.41
CA PHE A 187 -4.04 26.40 28.75
C PHE A 187 -2.74 25.86 29.36
N ASN A 188 -2.66 25.78 30.69
CA ASN A 188 -1.53 25.19 31.42
C ASN A 188 -1.31 23.72 31.07
N GLU A 189 -2.37 22.90 31.00
CA GLU A 189 -2.22 21.50 30.60
C GLU A 189 -1.68 21.37 29.16
N ILE A 190 -2.10 22.23 28.23
CA ILE A 190 -1.55 22.25 26.87
C ILE A 190 -0.07 22.66 26.91
N SER A 191 0.26 23.71 27.68
CA SER A 191 1.61 24.24 27.87
C SER A 191 2.59 23.18 28.34
N ASP A 192 2.23 22.51 29.45
CA ASP A 192 3.07 21.51 30.09
C ASP A 192 3.29 20.29 29.20
N ASN A 193 2.27 19.85 28.46
CA ASN A 193 2.34 18.63 27.66
C ASN A 193 2.99 18.84 26.28
N LEU A 194 2.86 20.04 25.70
CA LEU A 194 3.48 20.39 24.42
C LEU A 194 4.82 21.12 24.58
N GLU A 195 5.26 21.41 25.81
CA GLU A 195 6.48 22.19 26.10
C GLU A 195 6.45 23.56 25.39
N MET A 196 5.28 24.23 25.41
CA MET A 196 5.02 25.49 24.73
C MET A 196 4.57 26.57 25.74
N PRO A 197 5.06 27.82 25.66
CA PRO A 197 4.60 28.88 26.57
C PRO A 197 3.09 29.12 26.51
N GLU A 198 2.47 29.27 27.69
CA GLU A 198 1.01 29.43 27.84
C GLU A 198 0.45 30.60 26.98
N HIS A 199 1.09 31.77 27.03
CA HIS A 199 0.65 32.96 26.26
C HIS A 199 0.61 32.69 24.74
N ARG A 200 1.48 31.83 24.23
CA ARG A 200 1.49 31.46 22.81
C ARG A 200 0.32 30.55 22.46
N ILE A 201 -0.02 29.62 23.35
CA ILE A 201 -1.19 28.75 23.22
C ILE A 201 -2.47 29.58 23.28
N GLN A 202 -2.55 30.51 24.23
CA GLN A 202 -3.65 31.46 24.35
C GLN A 202 -3.84 32.24 23.05
N SER A 203 -2.78 32.85 22.51
CA SER A 203 -2.85 33.58 21.23
C SER A 203 -3.39 32.69 20.10
N ILE A 204 -2.87 31.47 19.93
CA ILE A 204 -3.31 30.56 18.86
C ILE A 204 -4.81 30.24 18.98
N ILE A 205 -5.28 29.84 20.16
CA ILE A 205 -6.68 29.44 20.37
C ILE A 205 -7.60 30.65 20.15
N VAL A 206 -7.22 31.80 20.72
CA VAL A 206 -7.98 33.05 20.61
C VAL A 206 -8.07 33.51 19.17
N ASP A 207 -6.97 33.53 18.44
CA ASP A 207 -6.94 33.96 17.05
C ASP A 207 -7.81 33.06 16.18
N MET A 208 -7.80 31.74 16.43
CA MET A 208 -8.70 30.82 15.73
C MET A 208 -10.18 30.97 16.08
N VAL A 209 -10.52 31.32 17.33
CA VAL A 209 -11.91 31.64 17.72
C VAL A 209 -12.37 32.91 17.03
N LEU A 210 -11.55 33.97 17.09
CA LEU A 210 -11.88 35.26 16.53
C LEU A 210 -11.95 35.19 15.00
N ALA A 211 -11.13 34.37 14.34
CA ALA A 211 -11.22 34.09 12.90
C ALA A 211 -12.36 33.13 12.50
N ASN A 212 -13.21 32.71 13.45
CA ASN A 212 -14.28 31.73 13.23
C ASN A 212 -13.77 30.40 12.63
N MET A 213 -12.54 29.99 12.96
CA MET A 213 -11.95 28.74 12.46
C MET A 213 -12.24 27.56 13.40
N ILE A 214 -12.44 27.84 14.69
CA ILE A 214 -12.89 26.84 15.67
C ILE A 214 -14.17 27.31 16.38
N SER A 215 -15.03 26.36 16.68
CA SER A 215 -16.12 26.53 17.65
C SER A 215 -15.67 25.86 18.95
N CYS A 216 -15.51 26.64 20.01
CA CYS A 216 -15.16 26.15 21.32
C CYS A 216 -16.05 26.74 22.40
N ARG A 217 -15.97 26.18 23.61
CA ARG A 217 -16.60 26.71 24.82
C ARG A 217 -15.52 26.87 25.88
N PHE A 218 -15.44 28.06 26.45
CA PHE A 218 -14.64 28.32 27.64
C PHE A 218 -15.52 28.19 28.89
N LYS A 219 -15.13 27.34 29.84
CA LYS A 219 -15.79 27.18 31.13
C LYS A 219 -14.80 27.56 32.22
N LEU A 220 -15.24 28.33 33.21
CA LEU A 220 -14.44 28.57 34.40
C LEU A 220 -14.60 27.40 35.36
N LYS A 221 -13.48 26.83 35.79
CA LYS A 221 -13.46 25.82 36.85
C LYS A 221 -12.62 26.37 37.99
N LYS A 222 -13.26 26.60 39.15
CA LYS A 222 -12.53 26.95 40.38
C LYS A 222 -11.69 25.74 40.79
N SER A 223 -10.37 25.91 40.83
CA SER A 223 -9.49 24.88 41.38
C SER A 223 -9.61 24.86 42.91
N LYS A 224 -9.22 23.76 43.55
CA LYS A 224 -9.15 23.68 45.03
C LYS A 224 -8.18 24.72 45.61
N LEU A 225 -7.24 25.23 44.81
CA LEU A 225 -6.23 26.23 45.21
C LEU A 225 -6.69 27.67 45.00
N LYS A 226 -8.01 27.92 44.87
CA LYS A 226 -8.64 29.23 44.66
C LYS A 226 -8.30 29.95 43.35
N SER A 227 -7.37 29.45 42.53
CA SER A 227 -7.19 29.96 41.17
C SER A 227 -8.29 29.41 40.24
N ALA A 228 -9.00 30.31 39.56
CA ALA A 228 -9.90 29.94 38.48
C ALA A 228 -9.06 29.51 37.26
N ALA A 229 -9.37 28.37 36.66
CA ALA A 229 -8.76 27.94 35.41
C ALA A 229 -9.81 27.96 34.30
N VAL A 230 -9.41 28.45 33.12
CA VAL A 230 -10.24 28.39 31.92
C VAL A 230 -10.12 27.01 31.30
N VAL A 231 -11.20 26.24 31.36
CA VAL A 231 -11.35 24.95 30.69
C VAL A 231 -11.86 25.17 29.28
N ILE A 232 -11.13 24.62 28.32
CA ILE A 232 -11.34 24.75 26.89
C ILE A 232 -11.93 23.46 26.37
N LYS A 233 -13.07 23.57 25.69
CA LYS A 233 -13.71 22.48 24.96
C LYS A 233 -13.92 22.85 23.51
N ILE A 234 -13.12 22.30 22.59
CA ILE A 234 -13.30 22.52 21.16
C ILE A 234 -14.40 21.57 20.67
N LYS A 235 -15.54 22.13 20.21
CA LYS A 235 -16.65 21.37 19.64
C LYS A 235 -16.36 20.98 18.20
N HIS A 236 -15.92 21.95 17.39
CA HIS A 236 -15.67 21.76 15.97
C HIS A 236 -14.46 22.56 15.51
N PHE A 237 -13.56 21.93 14.76
CA PHE A 237 -12.59 22.64 13.93
C PHE A 237 -13.20 22.79 12.54
N GLN A 238 -13.55 24.01 12.13
CA GLN A 238 -14.29 24.29 10.90
C GLN A 238 -13.43 24.17 9.64
N VAL A 239 -12.12 24.01 9.79
CA VAL A 239 -11.17 23.85 8.69
C VAL A 239 -11.15 22.41 8.20
N LEU A 240 -11.20 22.23 6.88
CA LEU A 240 -11.00 20.95 6.20
C LEU A 240 -9.61 20.92 5.57
N PHE A 241 -8.80 19.95 5.98
CA PHE A 241 -7.47 19.72 5.42
C PHE A 241 -7.54 18.65 4.34
N LYS A 242 -6.74 18.81 3.28
CA LYS A 242 -6.52 17.75 2.29
C LYS A 242 -5.86 16.57 2.99
N GLN A 243 -6.46 15.38 2.87
CA GLN A 243 -5.89 14.17 3.48
C GLN A 243 -4.67 13.70 2.70
N ARG A 244 -3.55 13.50 3.40
CA ARG A 244 -2.36 12.88 2.82
C ARG A 244 -2.54 11.35 2.78
N PRO A 245 -2.13 10.69 1.68
CA PRO A 245 -2.01 9.24 1.67
C PRO A 245 -0.91 8.79 2.66
N LEU A 246 -0.99 7.56 3.15
CA LEU A 246 -0.10 7.03 4.21
C LEU A 246 1.38 7.11 3.80
N GLU A 247 1.67 7.02 2.51
CA GLU A 247 3.01 7.09 1.91
C GLU A 247 3.65 8.48 2.03
N MET A 248 2.83 9.53 2.12
CA MET A 248 3.28 10.93 2.28
C MET A 248 3.41 11.34 3.75
N LEU A 249 3.08 10.46 4.69
CA LEU A 249 3.26 10.71 6.12
C LEU A 249 4.73 10.48 6.51
N SER A 250 5.19 11.25 7.50
CA SER A 250 6.53 11.06 8.06
C SER A 250 6.65 9.69 8.74
N ASP A 251 7.89 9.19 8.85
CA ASP A 251 8.18 7.91 9.52
C ASP A 251 7.54 7.81 10.91
N ILE A 252 7.60 8.88 11.71
CA ILE A 252 7.02 8.87 13.06
C ILE A 252 5.49 8.88 13.04
N GLU A 253 4.86 9.57 12.09
CA GLU A 253 3.41 9.54 11.90
C GLU A 253 2.95 8.12 11.56
N ARG A 254 3.62 7.47 10.60
CA ARG A 254 3.35 6.07 10.23
C ARG A 254 3.53 5.10 11.39
N LEU A 255 4.62 5.24 12.16
CA LEU A 255 4.89 4.42 13.33
C LEU A 255 3.82 4.56 14.41
N VAL A 256 3.39 5.79 14.72
CA VAL A 256 2.32 6.07 15.69
C VAL A 256 0.99 5.49 15.22
N ILE A 257 0.60 5.75 13.98
CA ILE A 257 -0.64 5.25 13.39
C ILE A 257 -0.65 3.72 13.39
N GLY A 258 0.39 3.09 12.86
CA GLY A 258 0.47 1.64 12.76
C GLY A 258 0.50 0.96 14.13
N TYR A 259 1.31 1.45 15.07
CA TYR A 259 1.37 0.86 16.41
C TYR A 259 0.03 0.99 17.16
N LEU A 260 -0.61 2.17 17.15
CA LEU A 260 -1.88 2.38 17.85
C LEU A 260 -3.03 1.59 17.23
N ASN A 261 -3.03 1.36 15.92
CA ASN A 261 -4.03 0.50 15.28
C ASN A 261 -3.80 -0.99 15.61
N LEU A 262 -2.54 -1.44 15.61
CA LEU A 262 -2.19 -2.80 16.01
C LEU A 262 -2.49 -3.06 17.51
N ARG A 263 -2.17 -2.10 18.39
CA ARG A 263 -2.35 -2.22 19.85
C ARG A 263 -3.77 -1.88 20.30
N THR A 264 -4.56 -1.20 19.48
CA THR A 264 -5.89 -0.58 19.77
C THR A 264 -5.88 0.55 20.80
N SER A 265 -4.98 0.50 21.79
CA SER A 265 -4.76 1.58 22.75
C SER A 265 -3.38 1.50 23.41
N ALA A 266 -2.70 2.61 23.63
CA ALA A 266 -1.42 2.63 24.34
C ALA A 266 -1.26 3.90 25.19
N SER A 267 -0.55 3.82 26.31
CA SER A 267 -0.17 5.01 27.07
C SER A 267 0.95 5.79 26.36
N LEU A 268 1.04 7.11 26.58
CA LEU A 268 2.15 7.92 26.07
C LEU A 268 3.52 7.41 26.55
N ARG A 269 3.60 6.89 27.78
CA ARG A 269 4.82 6.28 28.33
C ARG A 269 5.23 5.02 27.55
N GLU A 270 4.27 4.16 27.23
CA GLU A 270 4.50 2.96 26.42
C GLU A 270 4.97 3.36 25.01
N LEU A 271 4.26 4.26 24.33
CA LEU A 271 4.64 4.73 22.99
C LEU A 271 6.05 5.33 22.97
N SER A 272 6.38 6.17 23.95
CA SER A 272 7.71 6.77 24.08
C SER A 272 8.81 5.73 24.21
N LYS A 273 8.60 4.72 25.07
CA LYS A 273 9.55 3.61 25.27
C LYS A 273 9.69 2.76 24.02
N VAL A 274 8.58 2.43 23.37
CA VAL A 274 8.51 1.47 22.27
C VAL A 274 9.01 2.10 20.97
N LEU A 275 8.60 3.34 20.67
CA LEU A 275 8.98 4.06 19.45
C LEU A 275 10.26 4.90 19.60
N LYS A 276 10.94 4.79 20.75
CA LYS A 276 12.19 5.50 21.08
C LYS A 276 12.11 7.00 20.78
N ASN A 277 11.02 7.65 21.18
CA ASN A 277 10.77 9.06 20.93
C ASN A 277 10.29 9.78 22.19
N HIS A 278 10.54 11.10 22.25
CA HIS A 278 10.11 11.92 23.38
C HIS A 278 8.58 12.04 23.44
N ARG A 279 8.02 12.15 24.65
CA ARG A 279 6.56 12.22 24.86
C ARG A 279 5.95 13.45 24.20
N SER A 280 6.56 14.63 24.37
CA SER A 280 6.10 15.89 23.75
C SER A 280 6.06 15.81 22.23
N ARG A 281 7.09 15.20 21.61
CA ARG A 281 7.13 14.97 20.16
C ARG A 281 6.03 14.02 19.68
N LEU A 282 5.82 12.90 20.36
CA LEU A 282 4.76 11.94 20.00
C LEU A 282 3.38 12.56 20.14
N LEU A 283 3.17 13.30 21.22
CA LEU A 283 1.93 14.01 21.47
C LEU A 283 1.68 15.07 20.40
N SER A 284 2.70 15.86 20.03
CA SER A 284 2.63 16.82 18.93
C SER A 284 2.20 16.16 17.62
N VAL A 285 2.77 14.99 17.30
CA VAL A 285 2.39 14.21 16.11
C VAL A 285 0.92 13.79 16.16
N VAL A 286 0.49 13.18 17.26
CA VAL A 286 -0.89 12.70 17.46
C VAL A 286 -1.89 13.86 17.39
N SER A 287 -1.55 15.00 18.00
CA SER A 287 -2.35 16.21 17.96
C SER A 287 -2.52 16.71 16.54
N ARG A 288 -1.44 16.83 15.74
CA ARG A 288 -1.56 17.25 14.33
C ARG A 288 -2.47 16.32 13.54
N LEU A 289 -2.26 15.00 13.63
CA LEU A 289 -3.08 14.00 12.92
C LEU A 289 -4.57 14.08 13.32
N THR A 290 -4.84 14.47 14.57
CA THR A 290 -6.20 14.69 15.08
C THR A 290 -6.81 15.98 14.56
N ALA A 291 -6.06 17.09 14.57
CA ALA A 291 -6.51 18.37 14.04
C ALA A 291 -6.81 18.31 12.53
N THR A 292 -5.94 17.64 11.76
CA THR A 292 -6.12 17.50 10.30
C THR A 292 -7.17 16.46 9.91
N ARG A 293 -7.67 15.68 10.89
CA ARG A 293 -8.60 14.56 10.70
C ARG A 293 -8.08 13.46 9.77
N GLU A 294 -6.77 13.41 9.51
CA GLU A 294 -6.13 12.35 8.70
C GLU A 294 -6.30 11.01 9.42
N HIS A 295 -5.87 10.95 10.68
CA HIS A 295 -6.03 9.79 11.55
C HIS A 295 -6.32 10.29 12.97
N PRO A 296 -7.59 10.55 13.30
CA PRO A 296 -7.91 11.19 14.56
C PRO A 296 -7.85 10.19 15.73
N PHE A 297 -7.39 10.68 16.88
CA PHE A 297 -7.22 9.90 18.11
C PHE A 297 -8.03 10.51 19.27
N ASN A 298 -8.22 9.73 20.33
CA ASN A 298 -8.73 10.19 21.63
C ASN A 298 -7.70 9.85 22.73
N LEU A 299 -7.45 10.79 23.64
CA LEU A 299 -6.65 10.62 24.85
C LEU A 299 -7.55 10.52 26.07
N THR A 300 -7.73 9.29 26.55
CA THR A 300 -8.53 9.02 27.76
C THR A 300 -7.97 9.74 28.99
N GLU A 301 -8.80 9.95 30.01
CA GLU A 301 -8.40 10.53 31.29
C GLU A 301 -7.21 9.80 31.93
N LYS A 302 -7.12 8.47 31.75
CA LYS A 302 -6.01 7.63 32.22
C LYS A 302 -4.73 7.76 31.39
N GLY A 303 -4.68 8.65 30.41
CA GLY A 303 -3.50 8.90 29.58
C GLY A 303 -3.26 7.87 28.47
N PHE A 304 -4.27 7.09 28.09
CA PHE A 304 -4.20 6.15 26.97
C PHE A 304 -4.73 6.79 25.68
N LEU A 305 -3.95 6.68 24.62
CA LEU A 305 -4.30 7.05 23.25
C LEU A 305 -5.01 5.91 22.55
N LYS A 306 -6.08 6.23 21.82
CA LYS A 306 -6.87 5.29 21.01
C LYS A 306 -7.19 5.89 19.64
N PRO A 307 -7.05 5.16 18.52
CA PRO A 307 -7.59 5.60 17.24
C PRO A 307 -9.11 5.75 17.34
N LEU A 308 -9.67 6.85 16.84
CA LEU A 308 -11.13 7.05 16.80
C LEU A 308 -11.81 6.12 15.80
N LYS A 309 -11.11 5.74 14.73
CA LYS A 309 -11.54 4.75 13.75
C LYS A 309 -10.38 3.81 13.44
N PRO A 310 -10.63 2.50 13.29
CA PRO A 310 -9.60 1.57 12.86
C PRO A 310 -9.13 1.92 11.44
N LEU A 311 -7.83 1.79 11.21
CA LEU A 311 -7.21 2.01 9.92
C LEU A 311 -7.73 0.97 8.92
N LYS A 312 -8.42 1.42 7.88
CA LYS A 312 -8.78 0.59 6.73
C LYS A 312 -7.58 0.52 5.81
N VAL A 313 -6.71 -0.47 6.03
CA VAL A 313 -5.54 -0.62 5.18
C VAL A 313 -5.94 -1.22 3.84
N VAL A 314 -5.82 -0.42 2.79
CA VAL A 314 -5.82 -0.91 1.42
C VAL A 314 -4.37 -1.21 1.07
N ARG A 315 -4.10 -2.32 0.38
CA ARG A 315 -2.74 -2.67 -0.02
C ARG A 315 -2.23 -1.64 -1.02
N THR A 316 -1.25 -0.83 -0.62
CA THR A 316 -0.73 0.24 -1.47
C THR A 316 0.61 -0.09 -2.12
N ILE A 317 1.43 -0.95 -1.50
CA ILE A 317 2.81 -1.21 -1.95
C ILE A 317 3.07 -2.73 -1.99
N PRO A 318 3.51 -3.32 -3.13
CA PRO A 318 4.00 -4.69 -3.19
C PRO A 318 5.19 -4.91 -2.24
N ILE A 319 5.30 -6.09 -1.61
CA ILE A 319 6.40 -6.38 -0.67
C ILE A 319 7.79 -6.18 -1.29
N ASP A 320 7.92 -6.40 -2.59
CA ASP A 320 9.18 -6.26 -3.32
C ASP A 320 9.64 -4.80 -3.37
N GLN A 321 8.70 -3.84 -3.47
CA GLN A 321 9.03 -2.41 -3.41
C GLN A 321 9.44 -1.99 -1.99
N LEU A 322 8.85 -2.59 -0.93
CA LEU A 322 9.28 -2.35 0.44
C LEU A 322 10.73 -2.77 0.66
N VAL A 323 11.13 -3.93 0.11
CA VAL A 323 12.50 -4.45 0.19
C VAL A 323 13.49 -3.54 -0.55
N VAL A 324 13.11 -2.95 -1.69
CA VAL A 324 14.00 -2.01 -2.41
C VAL A 324 14.22 -0.71 -1.62
N SER A 325 13.20 -0.26 -0.88
CA SER A 325 13.25 1.00 -0.13
C SER A 325 13.96 0.92 1.23
N SER A 326 14.37 -0.27 1.68
CA SER A 326 14.89 -0.47 3.04
C SER A 326 15.89 -1.62 3.11
N LEU A 327 16.90 -1.49 3.98
CA LEU A 327 17.80 -2.61 4.31
C LEU A 327 17.11 -3.71 5.14
N PHE A 328 15.88 -3.48 5.60
CA PHE A 328 15.13 -4.45 6.39
C PHE A 328 14.52 -5.55 5.49
N ASN A 329 14.80 -6.81 5.80
CA ASN A 329 14.33 -7.93 4.99
C ASN A 329 12.85 -8.28 5.28
N TYR A 330 11.93 -7.52 4.67
CA TYR A 330 10.49 -7.68 4.84
C TYR A 330 9.96 -9.05 4.42
N ARG A 331 10.57 -9.68 3.41
CA ARG A 331 10.20 -11.03 2.95
C ARG A 331 10.47 -12.06 4.05
N VAL A 332 11.66 -12.02 4.66
CA VAL A 332 11.99 -12.90 5.80
C VAL A 332 11.04 -12.65 6.97
N LEU A 333 10.78 -11.39 7.32
CA LEU A 333 9.83 -11.07 8.39
C LEU A 333 8.46 -11.69 8.07
N LEU A 334 7.86 -11.37 6.92
CA LEU A 334 6.54 -11.85 6.53
C LEU A 334 6.47 -13.39 6.53
N GLY A 335 7.50 -14.05 6.02
CA GLY A 335 7.62 -15.51 6.09
C GLY A 335 7.62 -16.01 7.53
N LEU A 336 8.40 -15.40 8.41
CA LEU A 336 8.46 -15.78 9.82
C LEU A 336 7.12 -15.59 10.56
N ILE A 337 6.46 -14.43 10.42
CA ILE A 337 5.12 -14.22 11.03
C ILE A 337 4.06 -15.13 10.41
N SER A 338 4.19 -15.55 9.15
CA SER A 338 3.23 -16.46 8.53
C SER A 338 3.24 -17.86 9.13
N THR A 339 4.37 -18.28 9.72
CA THR A 339 4.53 -19.61 10.29
C THR A 339 4.05 -19.73 11.73
N GLU A 340 3.87 -18.60 12.42
CA GLU A 340 3.48 -18.54 13.83
C GLU A 340 2.31 -17.55 14.00
N LYS A 341 1.09 -18.04 14.31
CA LYS A 341 -0.08 -17.16 14.54
C LYS A 341 0.17 -16.10 15.63
N LYS A 342 1.03 -16.40 16.60
CA LYS A 342 1.44 -15.52 17.69
C LYS A 342 2.95 -15.61 17.82
N ILE A 343 3.64 -14.48 17.75
CA ILE A 343 5.10 -14.40 17.81
C ILE A 343 5.55 -13.27 18.72
N ASP A 344 6.60 -13.52 19.48
CA ASP A 344 7.24 -12.50 20.32
C ASP A 344 8.34 -11.77 19.54
N LEU A 345 8.48 -10.46 19.78
CA LEU A 345 9.52 -9.63 19.18
C LEU A 345 10.92 -10.19 19.48
N LYS A 346 11.13 -10.81 20.65
CA LYS A 346 12.39 -11.48 21.00
C LYS A 346 12.74 -12.63 20.04
N THR A 347 11.73 -13.38 19.59
CA THR A 347 11.90 -14.46 18.60
C THR A 347 12.28 -13.88 17.25
N ILE A 348 11.64 -12.79 16.81
CA ILE A 348 11.97 -12.10 15.57
C ILE A 348 13.40 -11.56 15.62
N MET A 349 13.77 -10.86 16.71
CA MET A 349 15.13 -10.34 16.93
C MET A 349 16.18 -11.46 16.80
N LYS A 350 15.96 -12.60 17.46
CA LYS A 350 16.90 -13.74 17.41
C LYS A 350 16.96 -14.37 16.03
N LYS A 351 15.81 -14.58 15.37
CA LYS A 351 15.74 -15.30 14.08
C LYS A 351 16.19 -14.44 12.90
N MET A 352 16.09 -13.12 12.97
CA MET A 352 16.50 -12.18 11.92
C MET A 352 17.77 -11.38 12.25
N ASN A 353 18.35 -11.57 13.44
CA ASN A 353 19.49 -10.79 13.92
C ASN A 353 19.27 -9.26 13.87
N VAL A 354 18.08 -8.81 14.29
CA VAL A 354 17.69 -7.38 14.29
C VAL A 354 17.42 -6.85 15.69
N LYS A 355 17.48 -5.53 15.86
CA LYS A 355 17.13 -4.88 17.13
C LYS A 355 15.62 -4.90 17.35
N LYS A 356 15.19 -4.82 18.62
CA LYS A 356 13.76 -4.82 19.00
C LYS A 356 12.92 -3.78 18.25
N PHE A 357 13.47 -2.57 18.09
CA PHE A 357 12.79 -1.47 17.40
C PHE A 357 12.63 -1.74 15.91
N GLU A 358 13.64 -2.34 15.25
CA GLU A 358 13.57 -2.72 13.83
C GLU A 358 12.56 -3.83 13.60
N ALA A 359 12.52 -4.85 14.46
CA ALA A 359 11.51 -5.90 14.42
C ALA A 359 10.09 -5.32 14.50
N LEU A 360 9.86 -4.41 15.46
CA LEU A 360 8.56 -3.76 15.61
C LEU A 360 8.22 -2.86 14.41
N ARG A 361 9.18 -2.05 13.96
CA ARG A 361 9.03 -1.20 12.78
C ARG A 361 8.64 -2.04 11.57
N GLY A 362 9.31 -3.18 11.36
CA GLY A 362 9.00 -4.11 10.29
C GLY A 362 7.55 -4.61 10.32
N ILE A 363 7.03 -4.96 11.50
CA ILE A 363 5.63 -5.36 11.67
C ILE A 363 4.69 -4.19 11.36
N ILE A 364 4.99 -2.99 11.87
CA ILE A 364 4.20 -1.78 11.60
C ILE A 364 4.17 -1.47 10.11
N ASP A 365 5.31 -1.53 9.43
CA ASP A 365 5.42 -1.24 8.00
C ASP A 365 4.66 -2.27 7.16
N LEU A 366 4.72 -3.57 7.49
CA LEU A 366 3.89 -4.60 6.85
C LEU A 366 2.39 -4.39 7.08
N TYR A 367 2.01 -3.92 8.28
CA TYR A 367 0.62 -3.62 8.61
C TYR A 367 0.11 -2.38 7.87
N VAL A 368 0.85 -1.26 7.92
CA VAL A 368 0.48 0.01 7.27
C VAL A 368 0.45 -0.11 5.75
N SER A 369 1.30 -0.95 5.16
CA SER A 369 1.30 -1.25 3.71
C SER A 369 0.27 -2.31 3.28
N GLY A 370 -0.51 -2.84 4.23
CA GLY A 370 -1.62 -3.76 3.96
C GLY A 370 -1.18 -5.15 3.55
N GLN A 371 0.03 -5.58 3.91
CA GLN A 371 0.48 -6.96 3.67
C GLN A 371 -0.08 -7.93 4.71
N ILE A 372 -0.26 -7.45 5.94
CA ILE A 372 -0.75 -8.24 7.07
C ILE A 372 -1.87 -7.52 7.81
N ASP A 373 -2.72 -8.30 8.46
CA ASP A 373 -3.65 -7.86 9.48
C ASP A 373 -3.40 -8.64 10.77
N GLY A 374 -3.46 -7.96 11.91
CA GLY A 374 -3.06 -8.52 13.19
C GLY A 374 -3.22 -7.55 14.34
N LYS A 375 -2.84 -8.00 15.54
CA LYS A 375 -2.93 -7.20 16.76
C LYS A 375 -1.70 -7.40 17.64
N MET A 376 -1.23 -6.32 18.25
CA MET A 376 -0.22 -6.37 19.32
C MET A 376 -0.93 -6.67 20.65
N LYS A 377 -0.78 -7.89 21.17
CA LYS A 377 -1.40 -8.32 22.45
C LYS A 377 -0.73 -7.64 23.65
N SER A 378 0.56 -7.39 23.54
CA SER A 378 1.39 -6.63 24.47
C SER A 378 2.35 -5.75 23.64
N SER A 379 3.23 -4.98 24.28
CA SER A 379 4.32 -4.28 23.57
C SER A 379 5.39 -5.22 22.98
N GLU A 380 5.29 -6.53 23.23
CA GLU A 380 6.31 -7.51 22.86
C GLU A 380 5.76 -8.68 22.03
N THR A 381 4.45 -8.82 21.89
CA THR A 381 3.83 -9.99 21.27
C THR A 381 2.85 -9.56 20.19
N PHE A 382 3.11 -10.01 18.96
CA PHE A 382 2.26 -9.81 17.80
C PHE A 382 1.43 -11.07 17.54
N GLN A 383 0.15 -10.88 17.22
CA GLN A 383 -0.74 -11.96 16.77
C GLN A 383 -1.23 -11.66 15.35
N LEU A 384 -0.81 -12.50 14.42
CA LEU A 384 -1.25 -12.46 13.03
C LEU A 384 -2.70 -12.96 12.93
N THR A 385 -3.55 -12.18 12.29
CA THR A 385 -4.94 -12.55 11.98
C THR A 385 -5.07 -13.05 10.56
N LYS A 386 -4.49 -12.32 9.60
CA LYS A 386 -4.57 -12.64 8.17
C LYS A 386 -3.36 -12.10 7.43
N ILE A 387 -2.94 -12.82 6.40
CA ILE A 387 -2.03 -12.31 5.36
C ILE A 387 -2.88 -11.94 4.14
N VAL A 388 -2.69 -10.74 3.64
CA VAL A 388 -3.43 -10.24 2.49
C VAL A 388 -2.76 -10.80 1.22
N LYS A 389 -3.29 -11.92 0.71
CA LYS A 389 -2.78 -12.56 -0.52
C LYS A 389 -2.94 -11.62 -1.72
N THR A 390 -1.91 -11.51 -2.55
CA THR A 390 -1.98 -10.89 -3.88
C THR A 390 -2.83 -11.78 -4.77
N GLY A 391 -3.90 -11.24 -5.37
CA GLY A 391 -4.73 -11.99 -6.32
C GLY A 391 -3.98 -12.43 -7.58
N SER A 392 -2.83 -11.82 -7.90
CA SER A 392 -2.04 -12.14 -9.09
C SER A 392 -0.91 -13.13 -8.79
N ILE A 393 -1.25 -14.41 -8.63
CA ILE A 393 -0.26 -15.52 -8.65
C ILE A 393 0.32 -15.71 -10.08
N HIS A 394 -0.28 -15.09 -11.09
CA HIS A 394 -0.17 -15.50 -12.50
C HIS A 394 1.12 -15.05 -13.23
N SER A 395 2.08 -14.40 -12.58
CA SER A 395 3.33 -13.98 -13.24
C SER A 395 4.57 -14.09 -12.36
N ILE A 396 4.55 -14.94 -11.33
CA ILE A 396 5.67 -15.03 -10.39
C ILE A 396 6.79 -15.86 -11.03
N ALA A 397 7.76 -15.17 -11.64
CA ALA A 397 9.05 -15.76 -11.97
C ALA A 397 9.75 -16.21 -10.68
N LEU A 398 10.06 -17.50 -10.59
CA LEU A 398 10.83 -18.07 -9.49
C LEU A 398 12.31 -18.13 -9.84
N GLU A 399 13.14 -17.63 -8.91
CA GLU A 399 14.58 -17.81 -8.96
C GLU A 399 14.95 -19.30 -8.86
N SER A 400 16.15 -19.67 -9.31
CA SER A 400 16.59 -21.07 -9.33
C SER A 400 16.53 -21.72 -7.94
N TRP A 401 17.02 -21.04 -6.90
CA TRP A 401 17.02 -21.56 -5.54
C TRP A 401 15.61 -21.71 -4.96
N GLU A 402 14.66 -20.84 -5.33
CA GLU A 402 13.26 -20.94 -4.90
C GLU A 402 12.59 -22.17 -5.50
N ARG A 403 12.87 -22.45 -6.78
CA ARG A 403 12.43 -23.67 -7.45
C ARG A 403 13.03 -24.91 -6.79
N ILE A 404 14.31 -24.88 -6.40
CA ILE A 404 14.94 -25.99 -5.68
C ILE A 404 14.25 -26.23 -4.33
N ILE A 405 13.98 -25.18 -3.53
CA ILE A 405 13.26 -25.34 -2.25
C ILE A 405 11.85 -25.89 -2.50
N LEU A 406 11.12 -25.33 -3.47
CA LEU A 406 9.76 -25.75 -3.79
C LEU A 406 9.71 -27.21 -4.24
N GLY A 407 10.62 -27.62 -5.13
CA GLY A 407 10.70 -28.99 -5.60
C GLY A 407 11.07 -29.97 -4.49
N ALA A 408 11.96 -29.58 -3.59
CA ALA A 408 12.28 -30.39 -2.41
C ALA A 408 11.08 -30.56 -1.49
N LEU A 409 10.32 -29.48 -1.25
CA LEU A 409 9.10 -29.53 -0.46
C LEU A 409 8.01 -30.39 -1.08
N ILE A 410 7.79 -30.28 -2.40
CA ILE A 410 6.81 -31.10 -3.13
C ILE A 410 7.18 -32.58 -3.02
N SER A 411 8.46 -32.90 -3.22
CA SER A 411 8.93 -34.29 -3.27
C SER A 411 9.01 -34.95 -1.90
N GLU A 412 9.37 -34.21 -0.85
CA GLU A 412 9.68 -34.78 0.48
C GLU A 412 8.66 -34.42 1.57
N LYS A 413 7.79 -33.43 1.33
CA LYS A 413 6.88 -32.82 2.31
C LYS A 413 7.57 -32.11 3.48
N VAL A 414 8.74 -32.57 3.91
CA VAL A 414 9.53 -31.99 5.00
C VAL A 414 10.99 -31.88 4.56
N ILE A 415 11.58 -30.69 4.69
CA ILE A 415 13.00 -30.48 4.41
C ILE A 415 13.69 -29.77 5.58
N SER A 416 14.80 -30.34 6.06
CA SER A 416 15.55 -29.79 7.18
C SER A 416 16.43 -28.60 6.78
N TRP A 417 16.72 -27.69 7.73
CA TRP A 417 17.60 -26.54 7.49
C TRP A 417 19.00 -26.93 6.97
N PRO A 418 19.68 -27.94 7.55
CA PRO A 418 20.99 -28.36 7.03
C PRO A 418 20.91 -28.89 5.59
N LYS A 419 19.79 -29.52 5.21
CA LYS A 419 19.60 -29.98 3.84
C LYS A 419 19.39 -28.81 2.88
N ILE A 420 18.59 -27.80 3.25
CA ILE A 420 18.45 -26.58 2.43
C ILE A 420 19.82 -25.89 2.27
N ALA A 421 20.57 -25.74 3.37
CA ALA A 421 21.91 -25.18 3.36
C ALA A 421 22.84 -25.91 2.39
N ALA A 422 22.89 -27.23 2.47
CA ALA A 422 23.68 -28.07 1.57
C ALA A 422 23.24 -27.96 0.09
N LEU A 423 21.93 -27.95 -0.18
CA LEU A 423 21.41 -27.83 -1.55
C LEU A 423 21.74 -26.49 -2.19
N LEU A 424 21.71 -25.40 -1.41
CA LEU A 424 21.91 -24.06 -1.92
C LEU A 424 23.36 -23.58 -1.81
N GLY A 425 24.25 -24.34 -1.17
CA GLY A 425 25.63 -23.92 -0.91
C GLY A 425 25.71 -22.74 0.07
N PHE A 426 24.76 -22.65 1.00
CA PHE A 426 24.70 -21.57 2.00
C PHE A 426 25.01 -22.10 3.40
N ASP A 427 25.36 -21.19 4.31
CA ASP A 427 25.34 -21.51 5.74
C ASP A 427 23.89 -21.68 6.23
N ARG A 428 23.74 -22.23 7.44
CA ARG A 428 22.43 -22.57 8.02
C ARG A 428 21.55 -21.34 8.26
N GLU A 429 22.12 -20.18 8.57
CA GLU A 429 21.35 -18.96 8.85
C GLU A 429 20.84 -18.35 7.55
N THR A 430 21.70 -18.19 6.54
CA THR A 430 21.32 -17.73 5.20
C THR A 430 20.27 -18.65 4.56
N ALA A 431 20.43 -19.97 4.70
CA ALA A 431 19.44 -20.94 4.23
C ALA A 431 18.07 -20.76 4.90
N ARG A 432 18.06 -20.50 6.21
CA ARG A 432 16.84 -20.25 6.98
C ARG A 432 16.17 -18.94 6.54
N GLU A 433 16.94 -17.89 6.31
CA GLU A 433 16.42 -16.62 5.78
C GLU A 433 15.79 -16.80 4.39
N LYS A 434 16.52 -17.42 3.45
CA LYS A 434 16.00 -17.71 2.10
C LYS A 434 14.71 -18.53 2.16
N ALA A 435 14.63 -19.50 3.04
CA ALA A 435 13.42 -20.27 3.28
C ALA A 435 12.24 -19.43 3.78
N TYR A 436 12.43 -18.55 4.76
CA TYR A 436 11.35 -17.65 5.20
C TYR A 436 10.91 -16.71 4.08
N ALA A 437 11.87 -16.15 3.32
CA ALA A 437 11.56 -15.32 2.17
C ALA A 437 10.73 -16.08 1.12
N PHE A 438 11.05 -17.35 0.86
CA PHE A 438 10.28 -18.22 -0.01
C PHE A 438 8.84 -18.44 0.50
N ILE A 439 8.67 -18.75 1.79
CA ILE A 439 7.34 -18.92 2.41
C ILE A 439 6.49 -17.65 2.24
N SER A 440 7.10 -16.47 2.37
CA SER A 440 6.38 -15.19 2.23
C SER A 440 5.76 -14.96 0.85
N ARG A 441 6.25 -15.64 -0.20
CA ARG A 441 5.67 -15.54 -1.55
C ARG A 441 4.32 -16.22 -1.64
N GLY A 442 3.97 -17.09 -0.68
CA GLY A 442 2.66 -17.74 -0.60
C GLY A 442 2.39 -18.74 -1.73
N ILE A 443 3.45 -19.20 -2.42
CA ILE A 443 3.37 -20.15 -3.54
C ILE A 443 3.03 -21.55 -3.03
N ALA A 444 3.58 -21.91 -1.88
CA ALA A 444 3.32 -23.14 -1.16
C ALA A 444 2.74 -22.82 0.22
N ASN A 445 1.75 -23.59 0.66
CA ASN A 445 1.24 -23.51 2.02
C ASN A 445 2.20 -24.26 2.96
N ALA A 446 3.29 -23.61 3.34
CA ALA A 446 4.38 -24.19 4.10
C ALA A 446 4.49 -23.57 5.51
N ILE A 447 4.85 -24.40 6.49
CA ILE A 447 5.06 -24.04 7.90
C ILE A 447 6.52 -24.30 8.26
N ALA A 448 7.24 -23.29 8.70
CA ALA A 448 8.57 -23.46 9.27
C ALA A 448 8.47 -23.90 10.74
N ARG A 449 9.30 -24.88 11.12
CA ARG A 449 9.56 -25.30 12.50
C ARG A 449 11.05 -25.10 12.81
N ASP A 450 11.45 -25.30 14.06
CA ASP A 450 12.83 -25.04 14.48
C ASP A 450 13.90 -25.83 13.72
N THR A 451 13.56 -26.97 13.13
CA THR A 451 14.49 -27.87 12.42
C THR A 451 14.22 -28.02 10.92
N ALA A 452 13.04 -27.64 10.42
CA ALA A 452 12.61 -27.94 9.06
C ALA A 452 11.48 -27.04 8.56
N ILE A 453 11.26 -27.02 7.24
CA ILE A 453 10.03 -26.55 6.62
C ILE A 453 9.13 -27.75 6.31
N ILE A 454 7.85 -27.61 6.56
CA ILE A 454 6.82 -28.63 6.29
C ILE A 454 5.81 -28.06 5.30
N LEU A 455 5.59 -28.77 4.20
CA LEU A 455 4.55 -28.46 3.24
C LEU A 455 3.21 -29.04 3.73
N SER A 456 2.22 -28.18 3.93
CA SER A 456 0.88 -28.59 4.39
C SER A 456 0.04 -29.16 3.26
N GLU A 457 0.20 -28.62 2.05
CA GLU A 457 -0.53 -29.02 0.85
C GLU A 457 0.37 -28.86 -0.37
N VAL A 458 0.36 -29.85 -1.27
CA VAL A 458 1.16 -29.82 -2.51
C VAL A 458 0.53 -28.82 -3.48
N PRO A 459 1.22 -27.73 -3.84
CA PRO A 459 0.67 -26.76 -4.78
C PRO A 459 0.58 -27.36 -6.18
N LYS A 460 -0.49 -27.03 -6.91
CA LYS A 460 -0.58 -27.28 -8.36
C LYS A 460 0.14 -26.16 -9.09
N ILE A 461 1.34 -26.45 -9.60
CA ILE A 461 2.17 -25.47 -10.30
C ILE A 461 2.12 -25.79 -11.80
N PRO A 462 1.79 -24.84 -12.70
CA PRO A 462 2.00 -25.04 -14.13
C PRO A 462 3.51 -25.08 -14.45
N PRO A 463 3.92 -25.55 -15.63
CA PRO A 463 5.30 -25.38 -16.09
C PRO A 463 5.70 -23.90 -16.05
N LEU A 464 6.76 -23.59 -15.29
CA LEU A 464 7.24 -22.21 -15.10
C LEU A 464 8.35 -21.82 -16.09
N ILE A 465 8.87 -22.79 -16.83
CA ILE A 465 9.94 -22.63 -17.83
C ILE A 465 9.67 -23.56 -18.99
N GLN A 466 10.00 -23.14 -20.22
CA GLN A 466 9.95 -24.05 -21.36
C GLN A 466 11.15 -24.99 -21.31
N VAL A 467 10.96 -26.24 -21.74
CA VAL A 467 12.07 -27.21 -21.72
C VAL A 467 13.22 -26.79 -22.64
N THR A 468 12.92 -26.10 -23.74
CA THR A 468 13.93 -25.54 -24.65
C THR A 468 14.83 -24.50 -24.00
N ASP A 469 14.37 -23.84 -22.93
CA ASP A 469 15.14 -22.84 -22.20
C ASP A 469 16.09 -23.46 -21.15
N LEU A 470 15.97 -24.78 -20.92
CA LEU A 470 16.89 -25.49 -20.03
C LEU A 470 18.23 -25.74 -20.72
N PRO A 471 19.36 -25.72 -19.98
CA PRO A 471 20.63 -26.24 -20.48
C PRO A 471 20.48 -27.67 -21.04
N ILE A 472 21.23 -28.01 -22.10
CA ILE A 472 21.12 -29.34 -22.75
C ILE A 472 21.28 -30.49 -21.76
N ILE A 473 22.21 -30.37 -20.81
CA ILE A 473 22.42 -31.37 -19.75
C ILE A 473 21.17 -31.55 -18.87
N ASP A 474 20.42 -30.49 -18.61
CA ASP A 474 19.20 -30.52 -17.82
C ASP A 474 18.03 -31.11 -18.64
N GLN A 475 17.97 -30.83 -19.95
CA GLN A 475 17.05 -31.51 -20.85
C GLN A 475 17.30 -33.03 -20.85
N ARG A 476 18.58 -33.46 -20.90
CA ARG A 476 18.97 -34.88 -20.81
C ARG A 476 18.54 -35.50 -19.49
N ILE A 477 18.79 -34.84 -18.35
CA ILE A 477 18.39 -35.34 -17.02
C ILE A 477 16.86 -35.44 -16.91
N LEU A 478 16.12 -34.43 -17.40
CA LEU A 478 14.66 -34.41 -17.38
C LEU A 478 14.09 -35.59 -18.18
N GLY A 479 14.55 -35.75 -19.42
CA GLY A 479 14.13 -36.82 -20.30
C GLY A 479 14.48 -38.20 -19.75
N TYR A 480 15.69 -38.37 -19.22
CA TYR A 480 16.12 -39.62 -18.60
C TYR A 480 15.26 -39.97 -17.38
N THR A 481 14.86 -38.96 -16.61
CA THR A 481 13.94 -39.14 -15.48
C THR A 481 12.54 -39.56 -15.96
N LEU A 482 12.03 -38.96 -17.04
CA LEU A 482 10.74 -39.32 -17.64
C LEU A 482 10.75 -40.73 -18.28
N LEU A 483 11.92 -41.22 -18.73
CA LEU A 483 12.11 -42.57 -19.24
C LEU A 483 11.99 -43.66 -18.16
N LYS A 484 11.95 -43.31 -16.87
CA LYS A 484 11.91 -44.26 -15.75
C LYS A 484 10.67 -44.04 -14.89
N GLU A 485 10.09 -45.12 -14.34
CA GLU A 485 9.04 -45.00 -13.31
C GLU A 485 9.62 -44.60 -11.94
N LYS A 486 10.81 -45.13 -11.65
CA LYS A 486 11.56 -44.87 -10.43
C LYS A 486 12.99 -44.58 -10.81
N ILE A 487 13.52 -43.47 -10.32
CA ILE A 487 14.91 -43.10 -10.54
C ILE A 487 15.67 -43.08 -9.22
N SER A 488 16.82 -43.75 -9.19
CA SER A 488 17.72 -43.69 -8.05
C SER A 488 18.73 -42.57 -8.23
N LEU A 489 19.08 -41.88 -7.14
CA LEU A 489 20.11 -40.84 -7.20
C LEU A 489 21.47 -41.41 -7.61
N LYS A 490 21.79 -42.65 -7.21
CA LYS A 490 23.05 -43.30 -7.57
C LYS A 490 23.19 -43.40 -9.09
N GLU A 491 22.11 -43.78 -9.77
CA GLU A 491 22.05 -43.92 -11.22
C GLU A 491 22.26 -42.57 -11.93
N LEU A 492 21.54 -41.52 -11.52
CA LEU A 492 21.73 -40.17 -12.08
C LEU A 492 23.16 -39.67 -11.91
N ARG A 493 23.72 -39.84 -10.71
CA ARG A 493 25.11 -39.45 -10.42
C ARG A 493 26.10 -40.15 -11.32
N SER A 494 26.00 -41.48 -11.43
CA SER A 494 26.92 -42.25 -12.27
C SER A 494 26.77 -41.92 -13.74
N ARG A 495 25.54 -41.65 -14.21
CA ARG A 495 25.28 -41.39 -15.63
C ARG A 495 25.77 -40.01 -16.07
N PHE A 496 25.50 -38.98 -15.27
CA PHE A 496 25.78 -37.59 -15.63
C PHE A 496 26.99 -37.00 -14.91
N ASN A 497 27.81 -37.85 -14.27
CA ASN A 497 28.98 -37.45 -13.48
C ASN A 497 28.68 -36.36 -12.44
N LEU A 498 27.56 -36.52 -11.72
CA LEU A 498 27.11 -35.54 -10.73
C LEU A 498 27.51 -35.96 -9.31
N THR A 499 27.82 -34.97 -8.49
CA THR A 499 27.81 -35.15 -7.04
C THR A 499 26.39 -35.45 -6.55
N GLN A 500 26.27 -35.94 -5.31
CA GLN A 500 24.95 -36.21 -4.74
C GLN A 500 24.10 -34.95 -4.61
N ILE A 501 24.71 -33.82 -4.24
CA ILE A 501 24.01 -32.55 -4.05
C ILE A 501 23.52 -32.01 -5.40
N GLU A 502 24.37 -32.02 -6.43
CA GLU A 502 23.97 -31.58 -7.77
C GLU A 502 22.80 -32.39 -8.33
N ALA A 503 22.84 -33.73 -8.17
CA ALA A 503 21.74 -34.58 -8.61
C ALA A 503 20.40 -34.24 -7.91
N TYR A 504 20.43 -33.96 -6.60
CA TYR A 504 19.27 -33.46 -5.89
C TYR A 504 18.81 -32.10 -6.42
N CYS A 505 19.72 -31.14 -6.58
CA CYS A 505 19.39 -29.79 -7.04
C CYS A 505 18.76 -29.80 -8.44
N LYS A 506 19.28 -30.59 -9.38
CA LYS A 506 18.72 -30.72 -10.73
C LYS A 506 17.30 -31.31 -10.70
N LEU A 507 17.08 -32.38 -9.93
CA LEU A 507 15.74 -32.98 -9.78
C LEU A 507 14.76 -32.00 -9.12
N TYR A 508 15.12 -31.39 -8.00
CA TYR A 508 14.23 -30.43 -7.34
C TYR A 508 13.98 -29.19 -8.18
N LEU A 509 14.96 -28.71 -8.94
CA LEU A 509 14.76 -27.61 -9.88
C LEU A 509 13.66 -27.96 -10.89
N MET A 510 13.67 -29.15 -11.47
CA MET A 510 12.64 -29.61 -12.42
C MET A 510 11.26 -29.76 -11.77
N ILE A 511 11.21 -30.32 -10.55
CA ILE A 511 9.97 -30.48 -9.79
C ILE A 511 9.38 -29.11 -9.44
N GLY A 512 10.19 -28.20 -8.91
CA GLY A 512 9.77 -26.84 -8.55
C GLY A 512 9.47 -25.94 -9.75
N SER A 513 10.03 -26.24 -10.92
CA SER A 513 9.65 -25.66 -12.21
C SER A 513 8.33 -26.22 -12.76
N GLY A 514 7.70 -27.19 -12.10
CA GLY A 514 6.45 -27.82 -12.56
C GLY A 514 6.61 -28.79 -13.73
N LEU A 515 7.85 -29.15 -14.08
CA LEU A 515 8.17 -30.08 -15.19
C LEU A 515 8.11 -31.55 -14.77
N LEU A 516 8.27 -31.83 -13.46
CA LEU A 516 8.16 -33.16 -12.88
C LEU A 516 7.23 -33.13 -11.67
N VAL A 517 6.55 -34.24 -11.43
CA VAL A 517 5.83 -34.48 -10.17
C VAL A 517 6.27 -35.83 -9.61
N THR A 518 7.10 -35.78 -8.57
CA THR A 518 7.69 -36.97 -7.96
C THR A 518 7.42 -37.03 -6.47
N GLU A 519 7.42 -38.23 -5.92
CA GLU A 519 7.47 -38.46 -4.47
C GLU A 519 8.79 -39.15 -4.11
N THR A 520 9.52 -38.60 -3.14
CA THR A 520 10.77 -39.21 -2.65
C THR A 520 10.43 -40.35 -1.69
N LYS A 521 10.84 -41.57 -2.04
CA LYS A 521 10.80 -42.75 -1.16
C LYS A 521 12.22 -43.23 -0.90
N ARG A 522 12.76 -42.88 0.28
CA ARG A 522 14.15 -43.15 0.68
C ARG A 522 15.16 -42.45 -0.24
N LYS A 523 15.90 -43.20 -1.07
CA LYS A 523 16.92 -42.68 -2.02
C LYS A 523 16.44 -42.70 -3.48
N ASN A 524 15.16 -42.97 -3.69
CA ASN A 524 14.53 -43.08 -5.00
C ASN A 524 13.44 -42.04 -5.16
N PHE A 525 13.31 -41.49 -6.36
CA PHE A 525 12.20 -40.64 -6.77
C PHE A 525 11.24 -41.47 -7.60
N ALA A 526 10.00 -41.59 -7.13
CA ALA A 526 8.94 -42.23 -7.90
C ALA A 526 8.18 -41.17 -8.68
N LEU A 527 8.08 -41.33 -10.00
CA LEU A 527 7.30 -40.43 -10.84
C LEU A 527 5.81 -40.67 -10.60
N THR A 528 5.11 -39.65 -10.10
CA THR A 528 3.68 -39.75 -9.78
C THR A 528 2.79 -39.26 -10.91
N GLU A 529 3.26 -38.27 -11.67
CA GLU A 529 2.56 -37.70 -12.83
C GLU A 529 3.58 -37.38 -13.92
N ARG A 530 3.30 -37.80 -15.16
CA ARG A 530 4.09 -37.43 -16.34
C ARG A 530 3.54 -36.16 -16.95
N ARG A 531 4.24 -35.05 -16.71
CA ARG A 531 3.97 -33.79 -17.41
C ARG A 531 4.84 -33.70 -18.62
N GLN A 532 4.34 -34.25 -19.72
CA GLN A 532 5.01 -34.09 -20.99
C GLN A 532 4.74 -32.68 -21.52
N PRO A 533 5.78 -31.88 -21.78
CA PRO A 533 5.58 -30.63 -22.49
C PRO A 533 5.09 -30.96 -23.90
N THR A 534 4.34 -30.05 -24.47
CA THR A 534 4.09 -30.08 -25.92
C THR A 534 5.35 -29.56 -26.59
N PRO A 535 5.89 -30.26 -27.62
CA PRO A 535 6.96 -29.71 -28.44
C PRO A 535 6.62 -28.29 -28.89
N SER A 536 7.62 -27.40 -28.88
CA SER A 536 7.49 -26.01 -29.35
C SER A 536 8.04 -25.79 -30.75
N VAL A 537 8.83 -26.73 -31.26
CA VAL A 537 9.54 -26.65 -32.54
C VAL A 537 9.18 -27.86 -33.42
N PRO A 538 9.04 -27.72 -34.74
CA PRO A 538 8.91 -28.85 -35.66
C PRO A 538 10.13 -29.78 -35.66
N ILE A 539 9.94 -31.07 -35.97
CA ILE A 539 11.03 -32.06 -35.97
C ILE A 539 12.08 -31.75 -37.04
N ASN A 540 11.72 -31.16 -38.17
CA ASN A 540 12.69 -30.78 -39.20
C ASN A 540 13.58 -29.57 -38.80
N GLU A 541 13.25 -28.89 -37.71
CA GLU A 541 13.98 -27.72 -37.21
C GLU A 541 14.88 -28.04 -36.01
N ILE A 542 14.82 -29.26 -35.44
CA ILE A 542 15.75 -29.68 -34.38
C ILE A 542 17.09 -30.16 -34.95
N GLU A 543 18.06 -30.43 -34.08
CA GLU A 543 19.40 -30.86 -34.46
C GLU A 543 19.37 -32.13 -35.34
N LYS A 544 20.12 -32.16 -36.46
CA LYS A 544 20.13 -33.27 -37.44
C LYS A 544 20.30 -34.66 -36.82
N ILE A 545 21.09 -34.75 -35.74
CA ILE A 545 21.29 -36.01 -35.01
C ILE A 545 20.00 -36.53 -34.38
N LEU A 546 19.18 -35.64 -33.82
CA LEU A 546 17.87 -35.98 -33.25
C LEU A 546 16.87 -36.36 -34.35
N GLN A 547 16.93 -35.68 -35.50
CA GLN A 547 16.12 -36.04 -36.68
C GLN A 547 16.43 -37.46 -37.16
N ASN A 548 17.72 -37.81 -37.24
CA ASN A 548 18.14 -39.16 -37.61
C ASN A 548 17.65 -40.21 -36.61
N ILE A 549 17.73 -39.92 -35.29
CA ILE A 549 17.15 -40.78 -34.26
C ILE A 549 15.66 -41.00 -34.48
N VAL A 550 14.90 -39.93 -34.74
CA VAL A 550 13.46 -40.01 -35.03
C VAL A 550 13.20 -40.86 -36.27
N GLN A 551 13.94 -40.64 -37.35
CA GLN A 551 13.79 -41.37 -38.61
C GLN A 551 14.07 -42.87 -38.44
N VAL A 552 15.12 -43.24 -37.69
CA VAL A 552 15.47 -44.65 -37.46
C VAL A 552 14.47 -45.33 -36.53
N ILE A 553 13.97 -44.63 -35.51
CA ILE A 553 12.92 -45.13 -34.61
C ILE A 553 11.62 -45.38 -35.40
N GLU A 554 11.13 -44.39 -36.14
CA GLU A 554 9.84 -44.50 -36.85
C GLU A 554 9.93 -45.40 -38.10
N GLY A 555 11.10 -45.50 -38.74
CA GLY A 555 11.31 -46.34 -39.93
C GLY A 555 11.53 -47.82 -39.62
N SER A 556 11.74 -48.18 -38.36
CA SER A 556 11.98 -49.56 -37.96
C SER A 556 10.67 -50.25 -37.56
N LYS A 557 10.41 -51.43 -38.14
CA LYS A 557 9.25 -52.27 -37.78
C LYS A 557 9.50 -52.97 -36.44
N PHE A 558 9.06 -52.37 -35.34
CA PHE A 558 9.20 -52.96 -34.01
C PHE A 558 7.94 -53.70 -33.57
N LYS A 559 8.12 -54.86 -32.93
CA LYS A 559 7.01 -55.63 -32.36
C LYS A 559 6.59 -54.99 -31.03
N ASN A 560 5.31 -54.63 -30.90
CA ASN A 560 4.71 -54.09 -29.68
C ASN A 560 5.36 -52.77 -29.19
N ASP A 561 5.84 -51.93 -30.10
CA ASP A 561 6.47 -50.63 -29.75
C ASP A 561 7.70 -50.75 -28.82
N VAL A 562 8.32 -51.94 -28.75
CA VAL A 562 9.54 -52.21 -27.97
C VAL A 562 10.76 -52.14 -28.87
N ILE A 563 11.69 -51.26 -28.49
CA ILE A 563 12.85 -50.89 -29.27
C ILE A 563 14.13 -51.32 -28.54
N SER A 564 14.92 -52.19 -29.17
CA SER A 564 16.24 -52.57 -28.66
C SER A 564 17.22 -51.40 -28.81
N VAL A 565 17.65 -50.81 -27.69
CA VAL A 565 18.57 -49.65 -27.69
C VAL A 565 19.90 -50.01 -28.35
N ARG A 566 20.37 -51.25 -28.18
CA ARG A 566 21.61 -51.75 -28.81
C ARG A 566 21.52 -51.77 -30.33
N GLU A 567 20.37 -52.17 -30.87
CA GLU A 567 20.18 -52.28 -32.31
C GLU A 567 20.07 -50.90 -32.95
N ILE A 568 19.27 -50.00 -32.38
CA ILE A 568 19.15 -48.65 -32.90
C ILE A 568 20.48 -47.89 -32.80
N SER A 569 21.16 -47.95 -31.66
CA SER A 569 22.44 -47.22 -31.52
C SER A 569 23.46 -47.69 -32.56
N LYS A 570 23.50 -49.00 -32.86
CA LYS A 570 24.34 -49.56 -33.93
C LYS A 570 23.91 -49.08 -35.33
N LYS A 571 22.61 -49.00 -35.61
CA LYS A 571 22.08 -48.49 -36.90
C LYS A 571 22.43 -47.03 -37.12
N ILE A 572 22.40 -46.20 -36.07
CA ILE A 572 22.72 -44.77 -36.14
C ILE A 572 24.24 -44.53 -36.15
N GLY A 573 25.04 -45.50 -35.71
CA GLY A 573 26.50 -45.36 -35.61
C GLY A 573 26.95 -44.59 -34.36
N MET A 574 26.20 -44.71 -33.26
CA MET A 574 26.51 -44.04 -31.98
C MET A 574 26.60 -45.02 -30.81
N SER A 575 27.24 -44.58 -29.72
CA SER A 575 27.28 -45.37 -28.50
C SER A 575 25.88 -45.47 -27.89
N LYS A 576 25.63 -46.53 -27.10
CA LYS A 576 24.35 -46.68 -26.38
C LYS A 576 24.11 -45.51 -25.42
N SER A 577 25.18 -44.96 -24.82
CA SER A 577 25.05 -43.87 -23.86
C SER A 577 24.58 -42.60 -24.55
N ASP A 578 25.22 -42.24 -25.65
CA ASP A 578 24.89 -41.04 -26.44
C ASP A 578 23.49 -41.14 -27.02
N PHE A 579 23.11 -42.32 -27.54
CA PHE A 579 21.74 -42.56 -28.00
C PHE A 579 20.71 -42.31 -26.91
N ILE A 580 20.93 -42.82 -25.69
CA ILE A 580 19.99 -42.61 -24.59
C ILE A 580 19.95 -41.13 -24.17
N ASP A 581 21.08 -40.43 -24.20
CA ASP A 581 21.12 -38.99 -23.89
C ASP A 581 20.34 -38.17 -24.92
N ASP A 582 20.51 -38.45 -26.20
CA ASP A 582 19.81 -37.74 -27.27
C ASP A 582 18.32 -38.14 -27.34
N LEU A 583 18.00 -39.42 -27.09
CA LEU A 583 16.61 -39.86 -26.88
C LEU A 583 15.98 -39.15 -25.67
N SER A 584 16.75 -38.92 -24.60
CA SER A 584 16.26 -38.19 -23.44
C SER A 584 15.90 -36.74 -23.81
N ILE A 585 16.68 -36.07 -24.67
CA ILE A 585 16.30 -34.74 -25.17
C ILE A 585 14.96 -34.78 -25.91
N LEU A 586 14.74 -35.78 -26.77
CA LEU A 586 13.47 -35.93 -27.50
C LEU A 586 12.27 -36.16 -26.55
N ILE A 587 12.45 -36.96 -25.50
CA ILE A 587 11.44 -37.20 -24.46
C ILE A 587 11.17 -35.93 -23.67
N ALA A 588 12.23 -35.23 -23.25
CA ALA A 588 12.14 -33.99 -22.49
C ALA A 588 11.40 -32.91 -23.27
N ARG A 589 11.67 -32.78 -24.58
CA ARG A 589 10.99 -31.83 -25.47
C ARG A 589 9.57 -32.28 -25.88
N GLY A 590 9.13 -33.47 -25.47
CA GLY A 590 7.77 -33.95 -25.68
C GLY A 590 7.50 -34.65 -27.02
N TYR A 591 8.53 -34.94 -27.82
CA TYR A 591 8.35 -35.64 -29.10
C TYR A 591 7.96 -37.10 -28.89
N TYR A 592 8.51 -37.73 -27.86
CA TYR A 592 8.20 -39.12 -27.51
C TYR A 592 7.65 -39.24 -26.08
N ASP A 593 6.89 -40.31 -25.84
CA ASP A 593 6.57 -40.84 -24.51
C ASP A 593 6.97 -42.31 -24.47
N GLY A 594 7.58 -42.74 -23.38
CA GLY A 594 7.97 -44.13 -23.23
C GLY A 594 8.70 -44.47 -21.94
N LEU A 595 9.17 -45.72 -21.87
CA LEU A 595 9.85 -46.30 -20.72
C LEU A 595 11.12 -47.03 -21.15
N TYR A 596 12.21 -46.83 -20.44
CA TYR A 596 13.49 -47.49 -20.69
C TYR A 596 13.83 -48.45 -19.55
N ASP A 597 13.90 -49.76 -19.83
CA ASP A 597 14.17 -50.79 -18.83
C ASP A 597 15.67 -51.07 -18.60
N GLY A 598 16.57 -50.35 -19.29
CA GLY A 598 18.02 -50.62 -19.29
C GLY A 598 18.52 -51.34 -20.55
N LYS A 599 17.63 -51.99 -21.30
CA LYS A 599 17.95 -52.67 -22.57
C LYS A 599 17.05 -52.17 -23.71
N ASN A 600 15.77 -51.99 -23.42
CA ASN A 600 14.75 -51.66 -24.39
C ASN A 600 14.04 -50.35 -24.02
N PHE A 601 13.70 -49.57 -25.03
CA PHE A 601 12.80 -48.43 -24.94
C PHE A 601 11.42 -48.86 -25.44
N ARG A 602 10.40 -48.81 -24.58
CA ARG A 602 9.01 -49.07 -24.93
C ARG A 602 8.31 -47.74 -25.14
N LYS A 603 7.90 -47.47 -26.38
CA LYS A 603 7.11 -46.28 -26.72
C LYS A 603 5.68 -46.46 -26.20
N THR A 604 5.16 -45.46 -25.50
CA THR A 604 3.80 -45.48 -24.92
C THR A 604 2.82 -44.62 -25.72
N LYS A 605 3.33 -43.67 -26.51
CA LYS A 605 2.53 -42.84 -27.41
C LYS A 605 3.23 -42.68 -28.75
N GLN A 606 2.44 -42.43 -29.79
CA GLN A 606 2.96 -42.07 -31.10
C GLN A 606 3.79 -40.77 -31.04
N LEU A 607 4.71 -40.62 -32.01
CA LEU A 607 5.55 -39.44 -32.14
C LEU A 607 4.66 -38.20 -32.26
N PHE A 608 4.84 -37.24 -31.35
CA PHE A 608 4.14 -35.97 -31.46
C PHE A 608 4.79 -35.13 -32.56
N ARG A 609 4.02 -34.84 -33.61
CA ARG A 609 4.47 -33.98 -34.71
C ARG A 609 3.77 -32.64 -34.60
N ILE A 610 4.52 -31.57 -34.40
CA ILE A 610 4.00 -30.23 -34.69
C ILE A 610 3.86 -30.14 -36.20
N LYS A 611 2.67 -29.78 -36.68
CA LYS A 611 2.50 -29.39 -38.08
C LYS A 611 3.33 -28.13 -38.28
N ALA A 612 4.46 -28.24 -38.97
CA ALA A 612 5.24 -27.07 -39.39
C ALA A 612 4.30 -26.12 -40.13
N LYS A 613 4.47 -24.80 -39.92
CA LYS A 613 3.74 -23.84 -40.74
C LYS A 613 4.14 -24.10 -42.19
N PRO A 614 3.18 -24.32 -43.11
CA PRO A 614 3.48 -24.52 -44.52
C PRO A 614 4.40 -23.40 -45.03
N GLN A 615 5.44 -23.76 -45.78
CA GLN A 615 6.30 -22.80 -46.46
C GLN A 615 6.10 -22.93 -47.97
N CYS A 616 6.12 -21.81 -48.67
CA CYS A 616 6.05 -21.79 -50.13
C CYS A 616 7.31 -22.39 -50.75
N PHE A 617 7.16 -23.35 -51.67
CA PHE A 617 8.28 -24.00 -52.37
C PHE A 617 9.10 -23.06 -53.26
N GLU A 618 8.50 -21.98 -53.75
CA GLU A 618 9.17 -21.05 -54.68
C GLU A 618 10.00 -19.97 -53.97
N CYS A 619 9.57 -19.53 -52.78
CA CYS A 619 10.20 -18.39 -52.10
C CYS A 619 10.41 -18.54 -50.59
N ASN A 620 10.11 -19.72 -50.03
CA ASN A 620 10.25 -20.07 -48.62
C ASN A 620 9.46 -19.20 -47.62
N ALA A 621 8.52 -18.36 -48.09
CA ALA A 621 7.64 -17.60 -47.21
C ALA A 621 6.67 -18.52 -46.45
N PHE A 622 6.47 -18.27 -45.15
CA PHE A 622 5.47 -18.99 -44.33
C PHE A 622 4.05 -18.62 -44.76
N LEU A 623 3.18 -19.63 -44.87
CA LEU A 623 1.79 -19.49 -45.28
C LEU A 623 0.86 -19.51 -44.06
N SER A 624 -0.16 -18.64 -44.08
CA SER A 624 -1.25 -18.57 -43.09
C SER A 624 -2.15 -19.80 -43.17
N GLU A 625 -2.55 -20.16 -44.39
CA GLU A 625 -3.40 -21.30 -44.69
C GLU A 625 -2.83 -22.10 -45.87
N ILE A 626 -3.04 -23.42 -45.86
CA ILE A 626 -2.47 -24.33 -46.87
C ILE A 626 -3.11 -24.13 -48.25
N ASN A 627 -4.35 -23.61 -48.30
CA ASN A 627 -5.10 -23.43 -49.54
C ASN A 627 -4.98 -22.02 -50.14
N GLU A 628 -4.24 -21.12 -49.50
CA GLU A 628 -4.03 -19.76 -49.99
C GLU A 628 -2.76 -19.68 -50.85
N PRO A 629 -2.77 -18.89 -51.93
CA PRO A 629 -1.55 -18.62 -52.69
C PRO A 629 -0.55 -17.88 -51.82
N CYS A 630 0.74 -18.14 -52.05
CA CYS A 630 1.81 -17.53 -51.28
C CYS A 630 1.68 -16.00 -51.24
N PRO A 631 1.70 -15.35 -50.06
CA PRO A 631 1.53 -13.90 -49.98
C PRO A 631 2.64 -13.15 -50.74
N ASN A 632 3.84 -13.74 -50.82
CA ASN A 632 5.02 -13.16 -51.44
C ASN A 632 5.08 -13.38 -52.97
N CYS A 633 5.06 -14.64 -53.45
CA CYS A 633 5.23 -14.94 -54.87
C CYS A 633 3.96 -15.43 -55.59
N LYS A 634 2.83 -15.53 -54.88
CA LYS A 634 1.53 -16.03 -55.39
C LYS A 634 1.50 -17.49 -55.85
N ALA A 635 2.58 -18.24 -55.69
CA ALA A 635 2.61 -19.68 -55.99
C ALA A 635 1.69 -20.47 -55.04
N MET A 636 1.01 -21.48 -55.58
CA MET A 636 0.20 -22.44 -54.82
C MET A 636 1.07 -23.60 -54.33
N LEU A 637 0.75 -24.19 -53.19
CA LEU A 637 1.41 -25.42 -52.75
C LEU A 637 1.05 -26.58 -53.69
N PRO A 638 2.03 -27.40 -54.12
CA PRO A 638 1.76 -28.61 -54.88
C PRO A 638 1.01 -29.63 -54.01
N PHE A 639 0.18 -30.45 -54.65
CA PHE A 639 -0.60 -31.49 -54.00
C PHE A 639 -0.10 -32.87 -54.38
N CYS A 640 -0.07 -33.78 -53.42
CA CYS A 640 0.29 -35.17 -53.61
C CYS A 640 -0.66 -35.83 -54.62
N THR A 641 -0.10 -36.41 -55.67
CA THR A 641 -0.93 -37.03 -56.73
C THR A 641 -1.79 -38.19 -56.23
N VAL A 642 -1.37 -38.86 -55.15
CA VAL A 642 -2.03 -40.04 -54.57
C VAL A 642 -3.09 -39.64 -53.54
N CYS A 643 -2.70 -38.98 -52.45
CA CYS A 643 -3.66 -38.67 -51.37
C CYS A 643 -4.44 -37.37 -51.60
N LYS A 644 -4.10 -36.59 -52.63
CA LYS A 644 -4.66 -35.25 -52.90
C LYS A 644 -4.50 -34.25 -51.74
N GLY A 645 -3.65 -34.57 -50.77
CA GLY A 645 -3.24 -33.65 -49.71
C GLY A 645 -2.11 -32.74 -50.17
N PRO A 646 -1.97 -31.55 -49.57
CA PRO A 646 -0.87 -30.62 -49.86
C PRO A 646 0.48 -31.25 -49.52
N LEU A 647 1.50 -30.94 -50.32
CA LEU A 647 2.89 -31.26 -50.02
C LEU A 647 3.49 -30.10 -49.22
N LEU A 648 4.28 -30.41 -48.20
CA LEU A 648 4.98 -29.42 -47.39
C LEU A 648 6.49 -29.55 -47.60
N THR A 649 7.25 -28.47 -47.48
CA THR A 649 8.73 -28.49 -47.56
C THR A 649 9.37 -29.46 -46.56
N SER A 650 8.66 -29.77 -45.47
CA SER A 650 9.05 -30.77 -44.46
C SER A 650 8.76 -32.22 -44.83
N ASP A 651 8.02 -32.48 -45.91
CA ASP A 651 7.67 -33.82 -46.34
C ASP A 651 8.80 -34.46 -47.15
N PHE A 652 8.89 -35.80 -47.10
CA PHE A 652 9.72 -36.52 -48.06
C PHE A 652 8.99 -36.56 -49.40
N ILE A 653 9.37 -35.66 -50.31
CA ILE A 653 8.73 -35.51 -51.62
C ILE A 653 9.56 -36.21 -52.69
N VAL A 654 8.86 -36.94 -53.56
CA VAL A 654 9.45 -37.55 -54.74
C VAL A 654 8.61 -37.24 -55.97
N ALA A 655 9.24 -37.19 -57.13
CA ALA A 655 8.57 -36.94 -58.41
C ALA A 655 8.67 -38.16 -59.34
N CYS A 656 7.65 -38.33 -60.16
CA CYS A 656 7.69 -39.31 -61.26
C CYS A 656 8.73 -38.88 -62.31
N PRO A 657 9.65 -39.77 -62.75
CA PRO A 657 10.68 -39.40 -63.72
C PRO A 657 10.11 -39.03 -65.11
N TYR A 658 8.90 -39.50 -65.43
CA TYR A 658 8.27 -39.25 -66.73
C TYR A 658 7.42 -37.97 -66.74
N CYS A 659 6.52 -37.79 -65.76
CA CYS A 659 5.59 -36.66 -65.75
C CYS A 659 5.91 -35.57 -64.73
N LYS A 660 6.98 -35.75 -63.94
CA LYS A 660 7.47 -34.81 -62.92
C LYS A 660 6.48 -34.42 -61.82
N HIS A 661 5.29 -35.02 -61.77
CA HIS A 661 4.34 -34.73 -60.70
C HIS A 661 4.83 -35.29 -59.37
N GLU A 662 4.65 -34.47 -58.33
CA GLU A 662 5.21 -34.68 -56.99
C GLU A 662 4.24 -35.43 -56.08
N SER A 663 4.77 -36.19 -55.14
CA SER A 663 3.98 -36.95 -54.17
C SER A 663 4.74 -37.21 -52.88
N HIS A 664 4.01 -37.42 -51.79
CA HIS A 664 4.59 -38.00 -50.58
C HIS A 664 5.25 -39.34 -50.91
N SER A 665 6.52 -39.50 -50.55
CA SER A 665 7.33 -40.68 -50.85
C SER A 665 6.66 -41.97 -50.40
N THR A 666 5.99 -41.96 -49.24
CA THR A 666 5.27 -43.11 -48.70
C THR A 666 4.06 -43.48 -49.57
N HIS A 667 3.18 -42.52 -49.85
CA HIS A 667 1.95 -42.76 -50.60
C HIS A 667 2.22 -43.26 -52.03
N ILE A 668 3.21 -42.68 -52.72
CA ILE A 668 3.53 -43.12 -54.07
C ILE A 668 4.25 -44.48 -54.09
N LYS A 669 5.10 -44.79 -53.10
CA LYS A 669 5.73 -46.13 -53.02
C LYS A 669 4.71 -47.22 -52.73
N GLU A 670 3.75 -46.97 -51.83
CA GLU A 670 2.63 -47.89 -51.60
C GLU A 670 1.78 -48.08 -52.85
N TRP A 671 1.47 -46.99 -53.56
CA TRP A 671 0.76 -47.04 -54.83
C TRP A 671 1.48 -47.90 -55.87
N LEU A 672 2.79 -47.68 -56.05
CA LEU A 672 3.60 -48.44 -57.01
C LEU A 672 3.72 -49.91 -56.63
N ASN A 673 3.74 -50.25 -55.34
CA ASN A 673 3.72 -51.64 -54.91
C ASN A 673 2.42 -52.36 -55.30
N ILE A 674 1.30 -51.63 -55.36
CA ILE A 674 -0.02 -52.19 -55.70
C ILE A 674 -0.25 -52.22 -57.22
N ARG A 675 0.10 -51.12 -57.91
CA ARG A 675 -0.27 -50.90 -59.31
C ARG A 675 0.90 -51.01 -60.29
N GLY A 676 2.14 -50.82 -59.85
CA GLY A 676 3.33 -50.81 -60.71
C GLY A 676 3.42 -49.64 -61.70
N GLU A 677 2.48 -48.70 -61.67
CA GLU A 677 2.37 -47.57 -62.62
C GLU A 677 2.13 -46.23 -61.92
N CYS A 678 2.60 -45.13 -62.53
CA CYS A 678 2.36 -43.77 -62.03
C CYS A 678 0.85 -43.42 -62.07
N PRO A 679 0.26 -42.86 -60.99
CA PRO A 679 -1.16 -42.51 -60.95
C PRO A 679 -1.57 -41.42 -61.95
N ILE A 680 -0.61 -40.59 -62.41
CA ILE A 680 -0.86 -39.49 -63.36
C ILE A 680 -0.64 -39.91 -64.81
N CYS A 681 0.57 -40.37 -65.16
CA CYS A 681 0.91 -40.65 -66.56
C CYS A 681 0.80 -42.12 -66.97
N LYS A 682 0.47 -43.03 -66.05
CA LYS A 682 0.28 -44.47 -66.32
C LYS A 682 1.50 -45.24 -66.83
N ASN A 683 2.66 -44.59 -66.93
CA ASN A 683 3.91 -45.30 -67.22
C ASN A 683 4.27 -46.26 -66.08
N ALA A 684 4.70 -47.46 -66.44
CA ALA A 684 5.21 -48.45 -65.51
C ALA A 684 6.51 -47.95 -64.88
N ILE A 685 6.53 -47.79 -63.55
CA ILE A 685 7.68 -47.30 -62.80
C ILE A 685 7.85 -48.09 -61.50
N ASN A 686 9.09 -48.32 -61.11
CA ASN A 686 9.41 -48.91 -59.80
C ASN A 686 9.81 -47.82 -58.79
N SER A 687 9.75 -48.16 -57.50
CA SER A 687 10.06 -47.22 -56.42
C SER A 687 11.50 -46.68 -56.44
N SER A 688 12.44 -47.40 -57.06
CA SER A 688 13.84 -46.97 -57.21
C SER A 688 14.05 -45.93 -58.32
N GLN A 689 13.10 -45.79 -59.25
CA GLN A 689 13.16 -44.80 -60.34
C GLN A 689 12.59 -43.44 -59.95
N LEU A 690 12.04 -43.30 -58.74
CA LEU A 690 11.50 -42.03 -58.25
C LEU A 690 12.62 -41.02 -58.00
N ILE A 691 12.41 -39.77 -58.46
CA ILE A 691 13.36 -38.68 -58.26
C ILE A 691 13.08 -38.06 -56.90
N ASN A 692 14.05 -38.08 -55.98
CA ASN A 692 13.90 -37.35 -54.70
C ASN A 692 13.98 -35.86 -54.97
N ILE A 693 13.00 -35.10 -54.47
CA ILE A 693 13.00 -33.65 -54.56
C ILE A 693 13.46 -33.11 -53.20
N ASN A 694 14.61 -32.44 -53.21
CA ASN A 694 15.16 -31.74 -52.04
C ASN A 694 14.97 -30.24 -52.28
N PHE A 695 14.25 -29.57 -51.40
CA PHE A 695 13.99 -28.13 -51.45
C PHE A 695 14.90 -27.37 -50.47
#